data_AF-A0A8C6V5B7-F1
#
_entry.id   AF-A0A8C6V5B7-F1
#
_cell.length_a   1.000
_cell.length_b   1.000
_cell.length_c   1.000
_cell.angle_alpha   90.00
_cell.angle_beta   90.00
_cell.angle_gamma   90.00
#
_symmetry.space_group_name_H-M   'P 1'
#
loop_
_entity.id
_entity.type
_entity.pdbx_description
1 polymer ?
#
loop_
_entity_poly.entity_id
_entity_poly.type
_entity_poly.pdbx_seq_one_letter_code
_entity_poly.pdbx_strand_id
1 'polypeptide(L)'
;MTAQVDYLVVVFTATSGASGELLGSDEKELVQLVWQLLGKVNELLIKSDLDDTEEKEDVEEESVTDESNSGADCVTLAENLEAALNLFHLQLTNEVNSTGTGTSVCLCADGQLHIRQVIHPEAASKSILVPDCFYSFYDIRKEFKTHFPASDLKALNVHIMAECILAVFLLLESPNFLQTMASIVLALLSDPFCHAFSNPEKVHDKFESGTCSKMEKVSDNTVIRARGLPWQSSDQDIARFFRGLNIAKGGAALCLNAQGRRNGEALVRFVSEEHRDLALQRHKHHMGNRYIEVYKATGDDFLKIAGGTSSEVAIFLSRDDQIIVRMRGLPFTATHEQVLAFFSPTDGLKETCPVSGGRDGILFVRYPDGRPTGDAFVLFACEEHAQSALKKHKEILGRRYIELFKSTAAEVQQVLNRYSSAPLIPVAPAPLVSVLPSMPLLPPPGTMRDCLRLRGLPYTASIDDILSFLGEFLHDIRPHGVHMVLNQQGRPSGDCFIQMTSAERALMAAQRLHKQVMSSQRGVHSRYVEVFPCSAEEMGLVLMGGSLSHTHTQTQRSRGTGLSPPPCKSRRKCCWELGCFGLQGRWVSAIGAVSSVPSLWSNAPGPSAHAPAYYPASAQLYMNYTAYYPRYDAPYIHSDTCSSCL
;
A
#
# COMPACT_ATOMS: atom_id res chain seq x y z
N MET A 1 14.89 -25.34 -30.48
CA MET A 1 15.18 -26.75 -30.14
C MET A 1 14.34 -27.08 -28.93
N THR A 2 13.16 -27.66 -29.14
CA THR A 2 12.36 -28.28 -28.06
C THR A 2 12.99 -29.64 -27.79
N ALA A 3 13.46 -29.86 -26.56
CA ALA A 3 13.89 -31.20 -26.15
C ALA A 3 12.65 -32.11 -26.18
N GLN A 4 12.76 -33.26 -26.82
CA GLN A 4 11.75 -34.31 -26.74
C GLN A 4 11.77 -34.84 -25.31
N VAL A 5 10.61 -34.86 -24.65
CA VAL A 5 10.48 -35.32 -23.26
C VAL A 5 10.39 -36.84 -23.26
N ASP A 6 11.19 -37.51 -22.43
CA ASP A 6 11.24 -38.97 -22.33
C ASP A 6 10.06 -39.52 -21.49
N TYR A 7 9.71 -38.84 -20.40
CA TYR A 7 8.65 -39.25 -19.48
C TYR A 7 7.63 -38.14 -19.17
N LEU A 8 6.35 -38.52 -19.20
CA LEU A 8 5.24 -37.70 -18.70
C LEU A 8 4.76 -38.28 -17.36
N VAL A 9 4.66 -37.41 -16.35
CA VAL A 9 4.16 -37.76 -15.01
C VAL A 9 2.83 -37.06 -14.80
N VAL A 10 1.76 -37.81 -14.55
CA VAL A 10 0.44 -37.22 -14.26
C VAL A 10 0.42 -36.82 -12.79
N VAL A 11 0.02 -35.59 -12.47
CA VAL A 11 0.02 -35.05 -11.10
C VAL A 11 -1.34 -34.42 -10.77
N PHE A 12 -1.81 -34.69 -9.56
CA PHE A 12 -3.00 -34.11 -8.94
C PHE A 12 -2.67 -33.63 -7.52
N THR A 13 -3.30 -32.53 -7.09
CA THR A 13 -3.19 -32.00 -5.73
C THR A 13 -4.55 -31.66 -5.15
N ALA A 14 -4.74 -31.94 -3.86
CA ALA A 14 -5.89 -31.51 -3.09
C ALA A 14 -5.46 -30.73 -1.83
N THR A 15 -6.16 -29.64 -1.54
CA THR A 15 -5.99 -28.82 -0.34
C THR A 15 -7.07 -29.11 0.69
N SER A 16 -6.87 -28.69 1.93
CA SER A 16 -7.87 -28.69 3.01
C SER A 16 -9.03 -27.69 2.81
N GLY A 17 -9.19 -27.15 1.60
CA GLY A 17 -10.01 -25.97 1.31
C GLY A 17 -10.85 -26.09 0.05
N ALA A 18 -10.95 -24.99 -0.68
CA ALA A 18 -11.66 -24.92 -1.94
C ALA A 18 -11.02 -25.82 -3.01
N SER A 19 -11.87 -26.46 -3.82
CA SER A 19 -11.49 -27.39 -4.88
C SER A 19 -12.06 -26.97 -6.25
N GLY A 20 -11.71 -27.70 -7.31
CA GLY A 20 -12.15 -27.39 -8.68
C GLY A 20 -11.61 -26.04 -9.18
N GLU A 21 -12.47 -25.19 -9.76
CA GLU A 21 -12.08 -23.87 -10.30
C GLU A 21 -11.56 -22.88 -9.23
N LEU A 22 -11.83 -23.16 -7.96
CA LEU A 22 -11.43 -22.34 -6.81
C LEU A 22 -10.23 -22.92 -6.05
N LEU A 23 -9.58 -23.96 -6.59
CA LEU A 23 -8.42 -24.61 -5.96
C LEU A 23 -7.30 -23.61 -5.63
N GLY A 24 -6.91 -23.55 -4.36
CA GLY A 24 -5.88 -22.63 -3.84
C GLY A 24 -6.32 -21.17 -3.68
N SER A 25 -7.61 -20.84 -3.86
CA SER A 25 -8.12 -19.47 -3.72
C SER A 25 -8.33 -19.02 -2.26
N ASP A 26 -8.22 -19.91 -1.28
CA ASP A 26 -8.57 -19.68 0.12
C ASP A 26 -7.40 -19.80 1.11
N GLU A 27 -6.15 -19.81 0.62
CA GLU A 27 -4.91 -19.85 1.44
C GLU A 27 -4.82 -21.11 2.34
N LYS A 28 -5.51 -22.20 1.95
CA LYS A 28 -5.52 -23.49 2.64
C LYS A 28 -4.40 -24.42 2.19
N GLU A 29 -3.87 -25.17 3.16
CA GLU A 29 -2.70 -26.04 2.99
C GLU A 29 -2.98 -27.25 2.08
N LEU A 30 -1.97 -27.65 1.31
CA LEU A 30 -1.92 -28.90 0.56
C LEU A 30 -1.91 -30.09 1.52
N VAL A 31 -2.91 -30.96 1.40
CA VAL A 31 -3.03 -32.18 2.24
C VAL A 31 -2.66 -33.46 1.49
N GLN A 32 -2.75 -33.44 0.16
CA GLN A 32 -2.57 -34.63 -0.67
C GLN A 32 -1.92 -34.27 -2.01
N LEU A 33 -0.84 -34.97 -2.34
CA LEU A 33 -0.16 -34.94 -3.64
C LEU A 33 -0.18 -36.36 -4.22
N VAL A 34 -0.92 -36.57 -5.31
CA VAL A 34 -1.01 -37.88 -5.98
C VAL A 34 -0.37 -37.77 -7.36
N TRP A 35 0.44 -38.76 -7.73
CA TRP A 35 1.15 -38.77 -9.01
C TRP A 35 1.29 -40.17 -9.60
N GLN A 36 1.36 -40.25 -10.93
CA GLN A 36 1.43 -41.52 -11.65
C GLN A 36 2.48 -41.46 -12.75
N LEU A 37 3.34 -42.47 -12.78
CA LEU A 37 4.36 -42.71 -13.80
C LEU A 37 4.30 -44.20 -14.19
N LEU A 38 4.37 -44.49 -15.49
CA LEU A 38 4.41 -45.87 -16.03
C LEU A 38 3.29 -46.80 -15.51
N GLY A 39 2.13 -46.23 -15.17
CA GLY A 39 0.96 -46.97 -14.67
C GLY A 39 0.85 -47.05 -13.14
N LYS A 40 1.94 -46.89 -12.38
CA LYS A 40 1.94 -46.95 -10.91
C LYS A 40 1.46 -45.65 -10.28
N VAL A 41 0.45 -45.73 -9.41
CA VAL A 41 -0.12 -44.59 -8.68
C VAL A 41 0.55 -44.45 -7.31
N ASN A 42 1.22 -43.33 -7.08
CA ASN A 42 1.88 -42.96 -5.83
C ASN A 42 1.13 -41.82 -5.15
N GLU A 43 0.92 -41.92 -3.85
CA GLU A 43 0.18 -40.96 -3.03
C GLU A 43 1.03 -40.46 -1.86
N LEU A 44 1.07 -39.14 -1.67
CA LEU A 44 1.73 -38.46 -0.57
C LEU A 44 0.70 -37.66 0.24
N LEU A 45 0.48 -38.10 1.49
CA LEU A 45 -0.34 -37.39 2.47
C LEU A 45 0.54 -36.46 3.29
N ILE A 46 0.10 -35.22 3.49
CA ILE A 46 0.86 -34.17 4.17
C ILE A 46 0.10 -33.76 5.43
N LYS A 47 0.78 -33.82 6.58
CA LYS A 47 0.23 -33.30 7.84
C LYS A 47 0.19 -31.77 7.82
N SER A 48 -0.86 -31.19 8.41
CA SER A 48 -0.97 -29.74 8.64
C SER A 48 -0.09 -29.30 9.80
N ASP A 49 0.56 -28.14 9.68
CA ASP A 49 1.47 -27.58 10.69
C ASP A 49 0.74 -27.08 11.97
N LEU A 50 -0.57 -27.34 12.09
CA LEU A 50 -1.47 -26.78 13.13
C LEU A 50 -1.82 -27.74 14.28
N ASP A 51 -1.47 -29.03 14.19
CA ASP A 51 -1.85 -30.05 15.20
C ASP A 51 -1.10 -29.89 16.54
N ASP A 52 -0.05 -29.07 16.61
CA ASP A 52 0.79 -28.88 17.80
C ASP A 52 0.21 -27.92 18.86
N THR A 53 -0.99 -27.35 18.66
CA THR A 53 -1.54 -26.30 19.55
C THR A 53 -3.00 -26.46 19.96
N GLU A 54 -3.45 -27.66 20.32
CA GLU A 54 -4.53 -27.82 21.31
C GLU A 54 -4.37 -29.12 22.11
N GLU A 55 -5.00 -29.17 23.28
CA GLU A 55 -4.53 -29.83 24.50
C GLU A 55 -4.33 -31.35 24.44
N LYS A 56 -3.33 -31.85 25.19
CA LYS A 56 -3.28 -33.24 25.64
C LYS A 56 -4.43 -33.51 26.61
N GLU A 57 -5.55 -34.01 26.09
CA GLU A 57 -6.42 -34.89 26.86
C GLU A 57 -6.26 -36.33 26.33
N ASP A 58 -6.21 -37.30 27.25
CA ASP A 58 -6.02 -38.71 26.93
C ASP A 58 -7.28 -39.26 26.23
N VAL A 59 -7.32 -39.16 24.91
CA VAL A 59 -8.22 -39.94 24.05
C VAL A 59 -7.39 -41.06 23.43
N GLU A 60 -7.94 -42.27 23.46
CA GLU A 60 -7.29 -43.49 23.00
C GLU A 60 -6.83 -43.36 21.53
N GLU A 61 -5.77 -44.07 21.16
CA GLU A 61 -5.36 -44.25 19.76
C GLU A 61 -6.43 -45.09 19.01
N GLU A 62 -7.62 -44.52 18.79
CA GLU A 62 -8.49 -45.00 17.71
C GLU A 62 -7.79 -44.68 16.40
N SER A 63 -7.14 -45.72 15.88
CA SER A 63 -6.65 -45.76 14.52
C SER A 63 -7.79 -45.44 13.57
N VAL A 64 -7.86 -44.20 13.10
CA VAL A 64 -8.70 -43.79 11.98
C VAL A 64 -8.09 -44.35 10.70
N THR A 65 -8.16 -45.68 10.57
CA THR A 65 -8.36 -46.34 9.29
C THR A 65 -9.80 -46.11 8.88
N ASP A 66 -10.16 -44.85 8.62
CA ASP A 66 -11.28 -44.58 7.73
C ASP A 66 -10.89 -45.16 6.38
N GLU A 67 -11.69 -46.10 5.87
CA GLU A 67 -11.52 -46.68 4.54
C GLU A 67 -11.83 -45.62 3.47
N SER A 68 -10.94 -44.64 3.31
CA SER A 68 -10.85 -43.89 2.08
C SER A 68 -10.52 -44.89 0.97
N ASN A 69 -11.31 -44.86 -0.10
CA ASN A 69 -11.22 -45.80 -1.21
C ASN A 69 -10.02 -45.46 -2.11
N SER A 70 -8.81 -45.42 -1.54
CA SER A 70 -7.58 -44.96 -2.19
C SER A 70 -7.08 -46.03 -3.17
N GLY A 71 -7.44 -45.86 -4.44
CA GLY A 71 -6.91 -46.67 -5.55
C GLY A 71 -5.46 -46.34 -5.91
N ALA A 72 -4.58 -46.25 -4.90
CA ALA A 72 -3.15 -45.94 -5.02
C ALA A 72 -2.30 -47.18 -4.66
N ASP A 73 -1.22 -47.40 -5.41
CA ASP A 73 -0.33 -48.56 -5.23
C ASP A 73 0.67 -48.35 -4.09
N CYS A 74 0.95 -47.10 -3.71
CA CYS A 74 1.84 -46.74 -2.62
C CYS A 74 1.40 -45.44 -1.96
N VAL A 75 1.10 -45.48 -0.66
CA VAL A 75 0.77 -44.30 0.15
C VAL A 75 1.94 -44.00 1.09
N THR A 76 2.40 -42.75 1.12
CA THR A 76 3.49 -42.27 1.98
C THR A 76 3.00 -41.07 2.79
N LEU A 77 3.33 -41.02 4.08
CA LEU A 77 2.99 -39.91 4.97
C LEU A 77 4.21 -38.97 5.13
N ALA A 78 4.00 -37.67 4.98
CA ALA A 78 5.00 -36.62 5.15
C ALA A 78 4.63 -35.70 6.32
N GLU A 79 5.64 -35.31 7.10
CA GLU A 79 5.47 -34.44 8.28
C GLU A 79 5.15 -32.99 7.92
N ASN A 80 5.61 -32.51 6.75
CA ASN A 80 5.35 -31.17 6.24
C ASN A 80 5.52 -31.12 4.71
N LEU A 81 5.20 -29.97 4.11
CA LEU A 81 5.28 -29.75 2.66
C LEU A 81 6.71 -29.92 2.08
N GLU A 82 7.75 -29.50 2.81
CA GLU A 82 9.14 -29.63 2.36
C GLU A 82 9.56 -31.09 2.27
N ALA A 83 9.24 -31.89 3.30
CA ALA A 83 9.43 -33.32 3.30
C ALA A 83 8.65 -34.00 2.15
N ALA A 84 7.39 -33.59 1.91
CA ALA A 84 6.58 -34.14 0.82
C ALA A 84 7.18 -33.87 -0.57
N LEU A 85 7.64 -32.64 -0.84
CA LEU A 85 8.26 -32.28 -2.12
C LEU A 85 9.62 -32.98 -2.32
N ASN A 86 10.41 -33.12 -1.26
CA ASN A 86 11.67 -33.86 -1.30
C ASN A 86 11.46 -35.37 -1.52
N LEU A 87 10.46 -35.97 -0.86
CA LEU A 87 10.08 -37.37 -1.06
C LEU A 87 9.55 -37.61 -2.48
N PHE A 88 8.67 -36.75 -2.98
CA PHE A 88 8.20 -36.78 -4.36
C PHE A 88 9.38 -36.77 -5.36
N HIS A 89 10.29 -35.81 -5.22
CA HIS A 89 11.45 -35.69 -6.11
C HIS A 89 12.36 -36.93 -6.05
N LEU A 90 12.60 -37.48 -4.86
CA LEU A 90 13.40 -38.69 -4.66
C LEU A 90 12.73 -39.93 -5.28
N GLN A 91 11.44 -40.15 -5.02
CA GLN A 91 10.70 -41.28 -5.56
C GLN A 91 10.63 -41.21 -7.09
N LEU A 92 10.29 -40.05 -7.65
CA LEU A 92 10.26 -39.81 -9.09
C LEU A 92 11.61 -40.08 -9.74
N THR A 93 12.70 -39.56 -9.16
CA THR A 93 14.07 -39.79 -9.66
C THR A 93 14.43 -41.27 -9.63
N ASN A 94 14.02 -42.02 -8.59
CA ASN A 94 14.28 -43.45 -8.48
C ASN A 94 13.51 -44.28 -9.52
N GLU A 95 12.24 -43.96 -9.80
CA GLU A 95 11.44 -44.65 -10.82
C GLU A 95 11.94 -44.37 -12.25
N VAL A 96 12.36 -43.14 -12.54
CA VAL A 96 12.98 -42.80 -13.85
C VAL A 96 14.32 -43.52 -14.01
N ASN A 97 15.18 -43.49 -12.98
CA ASN A 97 16.48 -44.17 -13.01
C ASN A 97 16.35 -45.70 -13.15
N SER A 98 15.34 -46.32 -12.55
CA SER A 98 15.12 -47.77 -12.67
C SER A 98 14.68 -48.21 -14.07
N THR A 99 14.12 -47.29 -14.85
CA THR A 99 13.65 -47.53 -16.23
C THR A 99 14.78 -47.36 -17.28
N GLY A 100 15.91 -46.74 -16.90
CA GLY A 100 17.19 -46.86 -17.60
C GLY A 100 17.31 -46.24 -18.99
N THR A 101 16.30 -45.49 -19.46
CA THR A 101 16.27 -44.85 -20.79
C THR A 101 15.76 -43.42 -20.68
N GLY A 102 16.49 -42.43 -21.18
CA GLY A 102 16.12 -41.02 -21.06
C GLY A 102 16.39 -40.41 -19.67
N THR A 103 16.36 -39.09 -19.59
CA THR A 103 16.57 -38.32 -18.34
C THR A 103 15.63 -37.12 -18.21
N SER A 104 14.80 -36.84 -19.21
CA SER A 104 13.91 -35.70 -19.23
C SER A 104 12.49 -36.09 -18.80
N VAL A 105 11.97 -35.35 -17.82
CA VAL A 105 10.66 -35.57 -17.21
C VAL A 105 9.86 -34.28 -17.26
N CYS A 106 8.57 -34.36 -17.58
CA CYS A 106 7.66 -33.22 -17.50
C CYS A 106 6.33 -33.63 -16.84
N LEU A 107 5.77 -32.73 -16.04
CA LEU A 107 4.51 -32.98 -15.33
C LEU A 107 3.31 -32.69 -16.23
N CYS A 108 2.22 -33.43 -16.07
CA CYS A 108 0.94 -33.20 -16.72
C CYS A 108 -0.13 -33.02 -15.64
N ALA A 109 -0.87 -31.90 -15.68
CA ALA A 109 -1.86 -31.55 -14.65
C ALA A 109 -3.24 -31.26 -15.27
N ASP A 110 -4.31 -31.45 -14.49
CA ASP A 110 -5.68 -31.06 -14.88
C ASP A 110 -5.85 -29.54 -14.74
N GLY A 111 -5.34 -28.80 -15.72
CA GLY A 111 -5.31 -27.35 -15.67
C GLY A 111 -4.12 -26.80 -14.85
N GLN A 112 -3.85 -25.52 -15.05
CA GLN A 112 -2.75 -24.80 -14.40
C GLN A 112 -2.87 -24.58 -12.88
N LEU A 113 -4.02 -24.85 -12.24
CA LEU A 113 -4.29 -24.49 -10.83
C LEU A 113 -3.41 -25.27 -9.84
N HIS A 114 -3.29 -26.59 -10.01
CA HIS A 114 -2.52 -27.48 -9.13
C HIS A 114 -1.09 -26.98 -8.87
N ILE A 115 -0.43 -26.47 -9.93
CA ILE A 115 0.94 -25.98 -9.86
C ILE A 115 0.98 -24.49 -9.54
N ARG A 116 0.21 -23.65 -10.27
CA ARG A 116 0.30 -22.18 -10.15
C ARG A 116 -0.38 -21.58 -8.90
N GLN A 117 -1.43 -22.20 -8.37
CA GLN A 117 -2.20 -21.69 -7.22
C GLN A 117 -1.97 -22.45 -5.91
N VAL A 118 -1.52 -23.71 -5.95
CA VAL A 118 -1.25 -24.49 -4.72
C VAL A 118 0.24 -24.59 -4.42
N ILE A 119 0.99 -25.37 -5.21
CA ILE A 119 2.39 -25.71 -4.91
C ILE A 119 3.28 -24.47 -4.83
N HIS A 120 3.26 -23.61 -5.86
CA HIS A 120 4.12 -22.44 -5.92
C HIS A 120 3.81 -21.38 -4.84
N PRO A 121 2.55 -21.02 -4.54
CA PRO A 121 2.23 -20.08 -3.47
C PRO A 121 2.51 -20.60 -2.07
N GLU A 122 2.20 -21.86 -1.78
CA GLU A 122 2.40 -22.42 -0.43
C GLU A 122 3.89 -22.61 -0.12
N ALA A 123 4.68 -23.09 -1.09
CA ALA A 123 6.13 -23.10 -0.94
C ALA A 123 6.70 -21.68 -0.76
N ALA A 124 6.14 -20.67 -1.43
CA ALA A 124 6.59 -19.28 -1.28
C ALA A 124 6.21 -18.64 0.06
N SER A 125 5.07 -19.00 0.67
CA SER A 125 4.68 -18.52 2.00
C SER A 125 5.53 -19.19 3.10
N LYS A 126 5.75 -20.51 2.99
CA LYS A 126 6.59 -21.29 3.90
C LYS A 126 8.11 -21.15 3.63
N SER A 127 8.51 -20.42 2.58
CA SER A 127 9.90 -20.20 2.14
C SER A 127 10.67 -21.49 1.76
N ILE A 128 9.95 -22.48 1.24
CA ILE A 128 10.45 -23.78 0.79
C ILE A 128 10.94 -23.70 -0.66
N LEU A 129 11.99 -24.45 -1.01
CA LEU A 129 12.47 -24.60 -2.38
C LEU A 129 11.60 -25.63 -3.13
N VAL A 130 11.02 -25.21 -4.26
CA VAL A 130 10.25 -26.11 -5.13
C VAL A 130 11.19 -26.85 -6.10
N PRO A 131 11.06 -28.18 -6.30
CA PRO A 131 11.83 -28.93 -7.28
C PRO A 131 11.67 -28.44 -8.74
N ASP A 132 12.73 -28.56 -9.54
CA ASP A 132 12.81 -28.01 -10.91
C ASP A 132 11.69 -28.49 -11.85
N CYS A 133 11.18 -29.72 -11.65
CA CYS A 133 10.10 -30.30 -12.45
C CYS A 133 8.76 -29.52 -12.36
N PHE A 134 8.52 -28.77 -11.27
CA PHE A 134 7.31 -27.94 -11.14
C PHE A 134 7.39 -26.58 -11.83
N TYR A 135 8.50 -26.25 -12.49
CA TYR A 135 8.62 -25.02 -13.30
C TYR A 135 8.26 -25.24 -14.79
N SER A 136 8.03 -26.49 -15.21
CA SER A 136 7.66 -26.84 -16.59
C SER A 136 6.64 -27.98 -16.62
N PHE A 137 5.42 -27.72 -17.07
CA PHE A 137 4.33 -28.69 -17.07
C PHE A 137 3.41 -28.56 -18.30
N TYR A 138 2.64 -29.60 -18.62
CA TYR A 138 1.59 -29.58 -19.62
C TYR A 138 0.22 -29.46 -18.96
N ASP A 139 -0.60 -28.52 -19.44
CA ASP A 139 -2.01 -28.40 -19.07
C ASP A 139 -2.84 -29.32 -19.97
N ILE A 140 -3.34 -30.43 -19.41
CA ILE A 140 -4.07 -31.46 -20.16
C ILE A 140 -5.30 -30.88 -20.87
N ARG A 141 -5.97 -29.87 -20.29
CA ARG A 141 -7.17 -29.24 -20.90
C ARG A 141 -6.80 -28.43 -22.14
N LYS A 142 -5.64 -27.75 -22.13
CA LYS A 142 -5.11 -27.00 -23.27
C LYS A 142 -4.63 -27.93 -24.38
N GLU A 143 -3.90 -28.98 -24.03
CA GLU A 143 -3.42 -29.98 -24.99
C GLU A 143 -4.60 -30.73 -25.64
N PHE A 144 -5.61 -31.14 -24.85
CA PHE A 144 -6.85 -31.74 -25.36
C PHE A 144 -7.59 -30.85 -26.36
N LYS A 145 -7.71 -29.55 -26.07
CA LYS A 145 -8.40 -28.59 -26.97
C LYS A 145 -7.75 -28.46 -28.36
N THR A 146 -6.48 -28.83 -28.53
CA THR A 146 -5.84 -28.82 -29.86
C THR A 146 -6.52 -29.76 -30.85
N HIS A 147 -7.03 -30.91 -30.37
CA HIS A 147 -7.82 -31.87 -31.15
C HIS A 147 -9.33 -31.62 -31.06
N PHE A 148 -9.80 -31.02 -29.97
CA PHE A 148 -11.22 -30.74 -29.71
C PHE A 148 -11.51 -29.22 -29.60
N PRO A 149 -11.40 -28.44 -30.69
CA PRO A 149 -11.47 -26.98 -30.65
C PRO A 149 -12.85 -26.40 -30.30
N ALA A 150 -13.92 -27.21 -30.41
CA ALA A 150 -15.30 -26.80 -30.12
C ALA A 150 -15.59 -26.62 -28.62
N SER A 151 -14.74 -27.16 -27.73
CA SER A 151 -14.95 -27.13 -26.28
C SER A 151 -14.45 -25.83 -25.64
N ASP A 152 -15.22 -25.27 -24.72
CA ASP A 152 -14.75 -24.14 -23.89
C ASP A 152 -13.77 -24.64 -22.82
N LEU A 153 -12.61 -23.97 -22.70
CA LEU A 153 -11.55 -24.35 -21.76
C LEU A 153 -12.01 -24.30 -20.30
N LYS A 154 -12.93 -23.38 -19.98
CA LYS A 154 -13.46 -23.23 -18.62
C LYS A 154 -14.43 -24.36 -18.26
N ALA A 155 -15.23 -24.80 -19.24
CA ALA A 155 -16.15 -25.91 -19.06
C ALA A 155 -15.44 -27.28 -19.03
N LEU A 156 -14.26 -27.42 -19.64
CA LEU A 156 -13.51 -28.69 -19.64
C LEU A 156 -13.06 -29.09 -18.24
N ASN A 157 -13.35 -30.35 -17.88
CA ASN A 157 -12.81 -31.06 -16.73
C ASN A 157 -12.50 -32.52 -17.14
N VAL A 158 -11.81 -33.27 -16.29
CA VAL A 158 -11.39 -34.67 -16.57
C VAL A 158 -12.55 -35.56 -17.01
N HIS A 159 -13.72 -35.46 -16.37
CA HIS A 159 -14.88 -36.30 -16.70
C HIS A 159 -15.39 -36.00 -18.12
N ILE A 160 -15.53 -34.72 -18.49
CA ILE A 160 -15.97 -34.32 -19.84
C ILE A 160 -14.94 -34.72 -20.90
N MET A 161 -13.64 -34.58 -20.61
CA MET A 161 -12.58 -35.04 -21.51
C MET A 161 -12.61 -36.57 -21.68
N ALA A 162 -12.86 -37.31 -20.59
CA ALA A 162 -13.02 -38.76 -20.62
C ALA A 162 -14.26 -39.18 -21.43
N GLU A 163 -15.43 -38.59 -21.22
CA GLU A 163 -16.64 -38.85 -22.02
C GLU A 163 -16.40 -38.62 -23.52
N CYS A 164 -15.73 -37.53 -23.88
CA CYS A 164 -15.38 -37.23 -25.29
C CYS A 164 -14.46 -38.29 -25.91
N ILE A 165 -13.53 -38.86 -25.14
CA ILE A 165 -12.63 -39.92 -25.59
C ILE A 165 -13.32 -41.29 -25.56
N LEU A 166 -14.15 -41.59 -24.57
CA LEU A 166 -14.96 -42.83 -24.51
C LEU A 166 -15.86 -42.95 -25.74
N ALA A 167 -16.47 -41.85 -26.18
CA ALA A 167 -17.28 -41.79 -27.40
C ALA A 167 -16.50 -42.15 -28.69
N VAL A 168 -15.16 -42.07 -28.65
CA VAL A 168 -14.26 -42.40 -29.77
C VAL A 168 -13.58 -43.77 -29.59
N PHE A 169 -13.26 -44.16 -28.35
CA PHE A 169 -12.31 -45.25 -28.06
C PHE A 169 -12.87 -46.39 -27.19
N LEU A 170 -14.09 -46.28 -26.64
CA LEU A 170 -14.73 -47.29 -25.79
C LEU A 170 -13.87 -47.74 -24.58
N LEU A 171 -13.16 -46.80 -23.94
CA LEU A 171 -12.39 -47.07 -22.72
C LEU A 171 -13.29 -47.55 -21.57
N LEU A 172 -12.75 -48.39 -20.67
CA LEU A 172 -13.42 -48.71 -19.41
C LEU A 172 -13.38 -47.50 -18.47
N GLU A 173 -14.50 -47.23 -17.80
CA GLU A 173 -14.56 -46.26 -16.70
C GLU A 173 -13.58 -46.68 -15.59
N SER A 174 -12.62 -45.82 -15.29
CA SER A 174 -11.67 -46.02 -14.18
C SER A 174 -12.22 -45.36 -12.92
N PRO A 175 -12.25 -46.03 -11.76
CA PRO A 175 -12.82 -45.45 -10.53
C PRO A 175 -11.93 -44.34 -9.91
N ASN A 176 -10.66 -44.25 -10.31
CA ASN A 176 -9.71 -43.27 -9.81
C ASN A 176 -9.54 -42.09 -10.80
N PHE A 177 -9.65 -40.87 -10.28
CA PHE A 177 -9.49 -39.62 -11.04
C PHE A 177 -8.13 -39.54 -11.75
N LEU A 178 -7.04 -39.93 -11.08
CA LEU A 178 -5.69 -39.86 -11.65
C LEU A 178 -5.48 -40.89 -12.78
N GLN A 179 -6.03 -42.10 -12.63
CA GLN A 179 -6.01 -43.12 -13.68
C GLN A 179 -6.83 -42.67 -14.91
N THR A 180 -7.91 -41.91 -14.68
CA THR A 180 -8.68 -41.28 -15.77
C THR A 180 -7.84 -40.22 -16.50
N MET A 181 -7.12 -39.36 -15.78
CA MET A 181 -6.16 -38.41 -16.37
C MET A 181 -5.05 -39.12 -17.17
N ALA A 182 -4.46 -40.19 -16.63
CA ALA A 182 -3.46 -40.99 -17.34
C ALA A 182 -4.03 -41.65 -18.61
N SER A 183 -5.27 -42.16 -18.55
CA SER A 183 -5.97 -42.72 -19.70
C SER A 183 -6.21 -41.67 -20.80
N ILE A 184 -6.55 -40.43 -20.43
CA ILE A 184 -6.67 -39.29 -21.36
C ILE A 184 -5.32 -38.99 -22.04
N VAL A 185 -4.23 -38.92 -21.26
CA VAL A 185 -2.89 -38.67 -21.82
C VAL A 185 -2.45 -39.80 -22.75
N LEU A 186 -2.66 -41.06 -22.38
CA LEU A 186 -2.35 -42.22 -23.21
C LEU A 186 -3.21 -42.26 -24.50
N ALA A 187 -4.48 -41.89 -24.42
CA ALA A 187 -5.36 -41.79 -25.58
C ALA A 187 -4.91 -40.67 -26.54
N LEU A 188 -4.48 -39.51 -26.02
CA LEU A 188 -3.93 -38.42 -26.84
C LEU A 188 -2.62 -38.83 -27.55
N LEU A 189 -1.75 -39.61 -26.89
CA LEU A 189 -0.52 -40.13 -27.49
C LEU A 189 -0.76 -41.21 -28.57
N SER A 190 -1.87 -41.94 -28.47
CA SER A 190 -2.19 -43.08 -29.33
C SER A 190 -2.87 -42.67 -30.64
N ASP A 191 -2.91 -43.59 -31.62
CA ASP A 191 -3.83 -43.46 -32.76
C ASP A 191 -5.29 -43.33 -32.27
N PRO A 192 -6.10 -42.43 -32.85
CA PRO A 192 -5.86 -41.65 -34.07
C PRO A 192 -5.26 -40.24 -33.84
N PHE A 193 -4.98 -39.84 -32.59
CA PHE A 193 -4.61 -38.46 -32.25
C PHE A 193 -3.11 -38.18 -32.40
N CYS A 194 -2.25 -39.14 -32.05
CA CYS A 194 -0.79 -39.08 -32.17
C CYS A 194 -0.18 -37.76 -31.67
N HIS A 195 -0.67 -37.25 -30.54
CA HIS A 195 -0.36 -35.90 -30.06
C HIS A 195 1.10 -35.75 -29.60
N ALA A 196 1.70 -34.61 -29.94
CA ALA A 196 3.09 -34.30 -29.60
C ALA A 196 3.18 -33.17 -28.56
N PHE A 197 3.27 -33.55 -27.29
CA PHE A 197 3.54 -32.66 -26.17
C PHE A 197 4.87 -31.92 -26.39
N SER A 198 4.79 -30.62 -26.73
CA SER A 198 5.93 -29.87 -27.27
C SER A 198 6.06 -28.42 -26.77
N ASN A 199 4.99 -27.82 -26.23
CA ASN A 199 4.99 -26.46 -25.71
C ASN A 199 4.52 -26.42 -24.24
N PRO A 200 5.36 -26.84 -23.28
CA PRO A 200 4.98 -26.85 -21.87
C PRO A 200 4.80 -25.43 -21.33
N GLU A 201 3.83 -25.27 -20.46
CA GLU A 201 3.71 -24.10 -19.60
C GLU A 201 4.92 -23.96 -18.69
N LYS A 202 5.37 -22.72 -18.52
CA LYS A 202 6.52 -22.39 -17.67
C LYS A 202 6.11 -21.49 -16.51
N VAL A 203 6.74 -21.73 -15.36
CA VAL A 203 6.74 -20.81 -14.20
C VAL A 203 8.13 -20.17 -14.13
N HIS A 204 8.20 -18.86 -13.91
CA HIS A 204 9.49 -18.18 -13.75
C HIS A 204 10.00 -18.32 -12.30
N ASP A 205 11.22 -18.86 -12.12
CA ASP A 205 11.87 -18.95 -10.80
C ASP A 205 12.28 -17.58 -10.23
N LYS A 206 12.67 -16.62 -11.09
CA LYS A 206 13.10 -15.30 -10.62
C LYS A 206 12.29 -14.21 -11.30
N PHE A 207 11.97 -13.18 -10.51
CA PHE A 207 11.37 -11.97 -11.04
C PHE A 207 12.48 -11.07 -11.56
N GLU A 208 12.40 -10.74 -12.84
CA GLU A 208 13.33 -9.81 -13.46
C GLU A 208 12.88 -8.37 -13.18
N SER A 209 13.59 -7.69 -12.29
CA SER A 209 13.47 -6.24 -12.15
C SER A 209 13.89 -5.56 -13.47
N GLY A 210 13.34 -4.38 -13.75
CA GLY A 210 13.60 -3.70 -15.02
C GLY A 210 12.78 -2.43 -15.20
N THR A 211 13.08 -1.69 -16.26
CA THR A 211 12.29 -0.52 -16.66
C THR A 211 11.20 -0.91 -17.65
N CYS A 212 10.03 -0.28 -17.56
CA CYS A 212 9.03 -0.29 -18.62
C CYS A 212 9.18 1.01 -19.44
N SER A 213 9.08 0.90 -20.76
CA SER A 213 9.12 2.05 -21.66
C SER A 213 7.73 2.66 -21.78
N LYS A 214 7.64 4.00 -21.75
CA LYS A 214 6.37 4.69 -21.98
C LYS A 214 5.77 4.44 -23.38
N MET A 215 6.56 3.94 -24.33
CA MET A 215 6.11 3.54 -25.68
C MET A 215 5.66 2.07 -25.76
N GLU A 216 5.80 1.29 -24.68
CA GLU A 216 5.40 -0.11 -24.66
C GLU A 216 3.88 -0.26 -24.62
N LYS A 217 3.31 -1.16 -25.43
CA LYS A 217 1.88 -1.46 -25.42
C LYS A 217 1.56 -2.42 -24.28
N VAL A 218 0.96 -1.92 -23.21
CA VAL A 218 0.45 -2.71 -22.09
C VAL A 218 -1.05 -2.98 -22.31
N SER A 219 -1.46 -4.24 -22.25
CA SER A 219 -2.88 -4.60 -22.33
C SER A 219 -3.55 -4.41 -20.96
N ASP A 220 -4.70 -3.74 -20.91
CA ASP A 220 -5.53 -3.60 -19.71
C ASP A 220 -5.88 -4.96 -19.08
N ASN A 221 -5.96 -5.99 -19.91
CA ASN A 221 -6.27 -7.34 -19.46
C ASN A 221 -5.12 -8.03 -18.71
N THR A 222 -3.92 -7.44 -18.67
CA THR A 222 -2.73 -8.02 -18.02
C THR A 222 -2.34 -7.37 -16.69
N VAL A 223 -3.07 -6.33 -16.25
CA VAL A 223 -2.68 -5.51 -15.08
C VAL A 223 -3.66 -5.66 -13.91
N ILE A 224 -3.10 -5.74 -12.70
CA ILE A 224 -3.82 -5.61 -11.43
C ILE A 224 -3.35 -4.38 -10.63
N ARG A 225 -4.17 -3.96 -9.68
CA ARG A 225 -3.79 -3.12 -8.54
C ARG A 225 -3.88 -3.94 -7.27
N ALA A 226 -2.74 -4.10 -6.61
CA ALA A 226 -2.66 -4.64 -5.26
C ALA A 226 -2.68 -3.47 -4.25
N ARG A 227 -3.50 -3.57 -3.21
CA ARG A 227 -3.52 -2.66 -2.05
C ARG A 227 -3.29 -3.47 -0.78
N GLY A 228 -2.86 -2.79 0.28
CA GLY A 228 -2.59 -3.46 1.56
C GLY A 228 -1.16 -3.97 1.70
N LEU A 229 -0.24 -3.64 0.79
CA LEU A 229 1.18 -4.02 0.90
C LEU A 229 1.87 -3.36 2.10
N PRO A 230 2.58 -4.11 2.97
CA PRO A 230 3.45 -3.56 4.00
C PRO A 230 4.35 -2.43 3.48
N TRP A 231 4.55 -1.36 4.26
CA TRP A 231 5.28 -0.18 3.79
C TRP A 231 6.75 -0.44 3.43
N GLN A 232 7.32 -1.53 3.95
CA GLN A 232 8.69 -1.97 3.68
C GLN A 232 8.80 -2.93 2.48
N SER A 233 7.69 -3.42 1.92
CA SER A 233 7.70 -4.39 0.81
C SER A 233 8.48 -3.88 -0.41
N SER A 234 9.19 -4.81 -1.04
CA SER A 234 9.84 -4.64 -2.34
C SER A 234 8.97 -5.21 -3.47
N ASP A 235 9.41 -5.00 -4.71
CA ASP A 235 8.96 -5.76 -5.88
C ASP A 235 9.22 -7.26 -5.73
N GLN A 236 10.33 -7.67 -5.13
CA GLN A 236 10.59 -9.10 -4.86
C GLN A 236 9.58 -9.71 -3.88
N ASP A 237 9.08 -8.95 -2.90
CA ASP A 237 8.02 -9.43 -1.99
C ASP A 237 6.66 -9.56 -2.71
N ILE A 238 6.38 -8.67 -3.66
CA ILE A 238 5.23 -8.78 -4.57
C ILE A 238 5.35 -10.02 -5.45
N ALA A 239 6.53 -10.27 -6.01
CA ALA A 239 6.81 -11.45 -6.82
C ALA A 239 6.70 -12.75 -6.01
N ARG A 240 7.10 -12.75 -4.73
CA ARG A 240 6.89 -13.88 -3.81
C ARG A 240 5.40 -14.13 -3.56
N PHE A 241 4.61 -13.09 -3.31
CA PHE A 241 3.16 -13.21 -3.11
C PHE A 241 2.42 -13.71 -4.37
N PHE A 242 2.87 -13.31 -5.57
CA PHE A 242 2.33 -13.80 -6.85
C PHE A 242 3.13 -14.98 -7.44
N ARG A 243 3.89 -15.74 -6.64
CA ARG A 243 4.62 -16.94 -7.10
C ARG A 243 3.69 -17.92 -7.81
N GLY A 244 4.19 -18.55 -8.87
CA GLY A 244 3.38 -19.40 -9.77
C GLY A 244 2.79 -18.64 -10.96
N LEU A 245 2.69 -17.31 -10.89
CA LEU A 245 2.16 -16.46 -11.96
C LEU A 245 3.29 -15.62 -12.56
N ASN A 246 3.49 -15.70 -13.88
CA ASN A 246 4.61 -15.00 -14.52
C ASN A 246 4.31 -13.50 -14.64
N ILE A 247 4.98 -12.69 -13.82
CA ILE A 247 5.07 -11.23 -13.94
C ILE A 247 6.03 -10.89 -15.10
N ALA A 248 5.74 -9.87 -15.89
CA ALA A 248 6.63 -9.40 -16.95
C ALA A 248 7.91 -8.74 -16.38
N LYS A 249 9.01 -8.66 -17.15
CA LYS A 249 10.22 -7.92 -16.73
C LYS A 249 9.87 -6.47 -16.40
N GLY A 250 10.28 -5.98 -15.23
CA GLY A 250 9.91 -4.65 -14.74
C GLY A 250 8.40 -4.48 -14.43
N GLY A 251 7.63 -5.58 -14.41
CA GLY A 251 6.18 -5.58 -14.29
C GLY A 251 5.62 -5.26 -12.91
N ALA A 252 6.45 -4.98 -11.90
CA ALA A 252 6.01 -4.63 -10.55
C ALA A 252 6.33 -3.16 -10.23
N ALA A 253 5.29 -2.36 -9.98
CA ALA A 253 5.41 -0.91 -9.81
C ALA A 253 4.77 -0.43 -8.50
N LEU A 254 5.61 -0.09 -7.51
CA LEU A 254 5.16 0.47 -6.23
C LEU A 254 4.62 1.90 -6.42
N CYS A 255 3.44 2.19 -5.89
CA CYS A 255 2.79 3.49 -6.02
C CYS A 255 3.25 4.48 -4.93
N LEU A 256 3.75 5.64 -5.34
CA LEU A 256 4.05 6.76 -4.43
C LEU A 256 2.89 7.75 -4.33
N ASN A 257 2.67 8.29 -3.13
CA ASN A 257 1.75 9.40 -2.90
C ASN A 257 2.34 10.74 -3.37
N ALA A 258 1.57 11.83 -3.28
CA ALA A 258 2.01 13.16 -3.68
C ALA A 258 3.32 13.61 -2.98
N GLN A 259 3.50 13.24 -1.70
CA GLN A 259 4.68 13.56 -0.88
C GLN A 259 5.87 12.59 -1.09
N GLY A 260 5.81 11.73 -2.11
CA GLY A 260 6.87 10.79 -2.47
C GLY A 260 7.08 9.66 -1.47
N ARG A 261 6.09 9.35 -0.62
CA ARG A 261 6.08 8.20 0.29
C ARG A 261 5.24 7.07 -0.32
N ARG A 262 5.55 5.82 0.05
CA ARG A 262 4.82 4.62 -0.38
C ARG A 262 3.40 4.62 0.17
N ASN A 263 2.41 4.34 -0.68
CA ASN A 263 1.00 4.30 -0.25
C ASN A 263 0.56 2.91 0.29
N GLY A 264 1.42 1.89 0.18
CA GLY A 264 1.02 0.49 0.39
C GLY A 264 0.14 -0.05 -0.76
N GLU A 265 0.31 0.52 -1.95
CA GLU A 265 -0.33 0.09 -3.19
C GLU A 265 0.75 -0.20 -4.26
N ALA A 266 0.45 -1.14 -5.16
CA ALA A 266 1.28 -1.46 -6.31
C ALA A 266 0.42 -1.78 -7.52
N LEU A 267 0.95 -1.52 -8.72
CA LEU A 267 0.44 -2.08 -9.96
C LEU A 267 1.34 -3.23 -10.40
N VAL A 268 0.75 -4.33 -10.85
CA VAL A 268 1.49 -5.52 -11.30
C VAL A 268 0.97 -5.93 -12.67
N ARG A 269 1.90 -6.12 -13.61
CA ARG A 269 1.65 -6.54 -14.99
C ARG A 269 2.16 -7.97 -15.19
N PHE A 270 1.25 -8.86 -15.55
CA PHE A 270 1.54 -10.24 -15.89
C PHE A 270 1.87 -10.42 -17.38
N VAL A 271 2.44 -11.56 -17.73
CA VAL A 271 2.74 -11.94 -19.12
C VAL A 271 1.45 -12.27 -19.91
N SER A 272 0.39 -12.75 -19.23
CA SER A 272 -0.88 -13.16 -19.84
C SER A 272 -2.10 -12.64 -19.05
N GLU A 273 -3.26 -12.60 -19.71
CA GLU A 273 -4.55 -12.32 -19.06
C GLU A 273 -4.95 -13.45 -18.09
N GLU A 274 -4.63 -14.70 -18.42
CA GLU A 274 -4.91 -15.84 -17.54
C GLU A 274 -4.21 -15.68 -16.18
N HIS A 275 -2.93 -15.29 -16.17
CA HIS A 275 -2.20 -15.01 -14.93
C HIS A 275 -2.80 -13.83 -14.16
N ARG A 276 -3.32 -12.80 -14.86
CA ARG A 276 -4.04 -11.67 -14.25
C ARG A 276 -5.32 -12.16 -13.56
N ASP A 277 -6.09 -13.03 -14.20
CA ASP A 277 -7.31 -13.59 -13.62
C ASP A 277 -7.03 -14.51 -12.42
N LEU A 278 -5.99 -15.35 -12.49
CA LEU A 278 -5.52 -16.14 -11.34
C LEU A 278 -5.04 -15.25 -10.18
N ALA A 279 -4.39 -14.12 -10.46
CA ALA A 279 -3.96 -13.18 -9.43
C ALA A 279 -5.16 -12.53 -8.69
N LEU A 280 -6.31 -12.37 -9.34
CA LEU A 280 -7.54 -11.88 -8.70
C LEU A 280 -8.12 -12.88 -7.70
N GLN A 281 -7.89 -14.18 -7.88
CA GLN A 281 -8.30 -15.22 -6.93
C GLN A 281 -7.52 -15.13 -5.60
N ARG A 282 -6.37 -14.44 -5.56
CA ARG A 282 -5.58 -14.19 -4.33
C ARG A 282 -6.05 -12.96 -3.54
N HIS A 283 -7.26 -12.49 -3.80
CA HIS A 283 -7.84 -11.36 -3.09
C HIS A 283 -8.09 -11.73 -1.61
N LYS A 284 -7.50 -10.95 -0.69
CA LYS A 284 -7.42 -11.15 0.77
C LYS A 284 -6.44 -12.22 1.28
N HIS A 285 -5.58 -12.80 0.43
CA HIS A 285 -4.43 -13.58 0.90
C HIS A 285 -3.46 -12.71 1.69
N HIS A 286 -2.66 -13.30 2.57
CA HIS A 286 -1.79 -12.57 3.48
C HIS A 286 -0.38 -12.34 2.93
N MET A 287 0.18 -11.17 3.25
CA MET A 287 1.59 -10.83 3.04
C MET A 287 2.19 -10.45 4.40
N GLY A 288 2.58 -11.46 5.18
CA GLY A 288 2.81 -11.33 6.61
C GLY A 288 1.52 -10.87 7.31
N ASN A 289 1.61 -9.94 8.25
CA ASN A 289 0.48 -9.56 9.11
C ASN A 289 -0.60 -8.67 8.42
N ARG A 290 -0.67 -8.63 7.09
CA ARG A 290 -1.67 -7.82 6.35
C ARG A 290 -2.23 -8.61 5.17
N TYR A 291 -3.55 -8.61 5.02
CA TYR A 291 -4.20 -9.09 3.81
C TYR A 291 -3.95 -8.12 2.64
N ILE A 292 -3.90 -8.67 1.42
CA ILE A 292 -3.71 -7.93 0.18
C ILE A 292 -5.03 -7.89 -0.60
N GLU A 293 -5.54 -6.70 -0.88
CA GLU A 293 -6.68 -6.54 -1.77
C GLU A 293 -6.19 -6.48 -3.22
N VAL A 294 -6.63 -7.42 -4.05
CA VAL A 294 -6.31 -7.43 -5.49
C VAL A 294 -7.53 -6.97 -6.29
N TYR A 295 -7.30 -6.05 -7.26
CA TYR A 295 -8.32 -5.51 -8.16
C TYR A 295 -7.80 -5.46 -9.60
N LYS A 296 -8.69 -5.43 -10.60
CA LYS A 296 -8.31 -5.14 -12.01
C LYS A 296 -7.82 -3.69 -12.15
N ALA A 297 -6.89 -3.43 -13.06
CA ALA A 297 -6.38 -2.10 -13.39
C ALA A 297 -6.06 -1.98 -14.89
N THR A 298 -5.80 -0.77 -15.38
CA THR A 298 -5.49 -0.52 -16.80
C THR A 298 -3.99 -0.52 -17.09
N GLY A 299 -3.61 -0.79 -18.33
CA GLY A 299 -2.25 -0.62 -18.85
C GLY A 299 -1.81 0.84 -18.81
N ASP A 300 -2.74 1.77 -19.06
CA ASP A 300 -2.50 3.21 -18.92
C ASP A 300 -2.15 3.60 -17.48
N ASP A 301 -2.82 3.03 -16.47
CA ASP A 301 -2.47 3.28 -15.07
C ASP A 301 -1.08 2.73 -14.72
N PHE A 302 -0.71 1.56 -15.27
CA PHE A 302 0.64 1.03 -15.13
C PHE A 302 1.67 1.96 -15.78
N LEU A 303 1.44 2.41 -17.02
CA LEU A 303 2.36 3.29 -17.75
C LEU A 303 2.47 4.70 -17.14
N LYS A 304 1.44 5.22 -16.45
CA LYS A 304 1.53 6.47 -15.67
C LYS A 304 2.54 6.37 -14.51
N ILE A 305 2.76 5.17 -13.98
CA ILE A 305 3.58 4.91 -12.80
C ILE A 305 4.95 4.32 -13.16
N ALA A 306 5.02 3.41 -14.13
CA ALA A 306 6.21 2.66 -14.55
C ALA A 306 6.73 3.04 -15.95
N GLY A 307 6.08 3.96 -16.66
CA GLY A 307 6.48 4.39 -18.00
C GLY A 307 7.54 5.50 -17.94
N GLY A 308 8.80 5.12 -18.10
CA GLY A 308 9.93 6.05 -18.16
C GLY A 308 10.18 6.60 -19.56
N THR A 309 10.70 7.83 -19.63
CA THR A 309 11.26 8.45 -20.86
C THR A 309 12.66 9.03 -20.67
N SER A 310 13.22 8.98 -19.45
CA SER A 310 14.47 9.65 -19.10
C SER A 310 15.70 8.78 -19.43
N SER A 311 16.56 9.26 -20.32
CA SER A 311 17.80 8.58 -20.73
C SER A 311 18.79 8.37 -19.57
N GLU A 312 18.90 9.34 -18.66
CA GLU A 312 19.71 9.22 -17.44
C GLU A 312 19.28 8.02 -16.57
N VAL A 313 17.97 7.78 -16.46
CA VAL A 313 17.41 6.64 -15.72
C VAL A 313 17.64 5.34 -16.48
N ALA A 314 17.55 5.36 -17.80
CA ALA A 314 17.88 4.19 -18.62
C ALA A 314 19.36 3.80 -18.51
N ILE A 315 20.28 4.77 -18.37
CA ILE A 315 21.72 4.51 -18.12
C ILE A 315 21.95 4.02 -16.69
N PHE A 316 21.35 4.66 -15.68
CA PHE A 316 21.44 4.22 -14.28
C PHE A 316 20.92 2.79 -14.09
N LEU A 317 19.85 2.42 -14.80
CA LEU A 317 19.23 1.09 -14.77
C LEU A 317 19.66 0.19 -15.93
N SER A 318 20.73 0.52 -16.67
CA SER A 318 21.25 -0.30 -17.77
C SER A 318 22.10 -1.49 -17.28
N ARG A 319 22.33 -1.58 -15.97
CA ARG A 319 23.09 -2.66 -15.33
C ARG A 319 22.08 -3.64 -14.76
N ASP A 320 22.03 -4.85 -15.31
CA ASP A 320 21.17 -5.91 -14.78
C ASP A 320 21.59 -6.36 -13.36
N ASP A 321 20.67 -7.03 -12.66
CA ASP A 321 20.84 -7.63 -11.33
C ASP A 321 21.29 -6.68 -10.19
N GLN A 322 20.81 -5.42 -10.20
CA GLN A 322 21.16 -4.44 -9.15
C GLN A 322 19.97 -4.08 -8.25
N ILE A 323 20.22 -4.12 -6.93
CA ILE A 323 19.23 -3.75 -5.91
C ILE A 323 19.30 -2.25 -5.66
N ILE A 324 18.16 -1.57 -5.81
CA ILE A 324 18.06 -0.12 -5.67
C ILE A 324 17.65 0.23 -4.24
N VAL A 325 18.39 1.14 -3.61
CA VAL A 325 18.05 1.74 -2.31
C VAL A 325 17.88 3.25 -2.49
N ARG A 326 16.78 3.80 -2.01
CA ARG A 326 16.54 5.24 -1.97
C ARG A 326 16.99 5.81 -0.63
N MET A 327 17.84 6.83 -0.73
CA MET A 327 18.22 7.71 0.38
C MET A 327 17.30 8.93 0.38
N ARG A 328 16.79 9.30 1.54
CA ARG A 328 15.99 10.51 1.76
C ARG A 328 16.57 11.34 2.90
N GLY A 329 16.53 12.66 2.74
CA GLY A 329 16.93 13.62 3.78
C GLY A 329 18.39 14.07 3.71
N LEU A 330 19.10 13.73 2.62
CA LEU A 330 20.49 14.09 2.37
C LEU A 330 20.71 15.61 2.51
N PRO A 331 21.82 16.04 3.13
CA PRO A 331 22.25 17.44 3.09
C PRO A 331 22.33 17.97 1.66
N PHE A 332 21.93 19.21 1.42
CA PHE A 332 22.03 19.83 0.09
C PHE A 332 23.48 20.00 -0.41
N THR A 333 24.47 19.86 0.49
CA THR A 333 25.91 19.86 0.18
C THR A 333 26.49 18.45 0.04
N ALA A 334 25.67 17.40 0.02
CA ALA A 334 26.14 16.02 -0.06
C ALA A 334 26.85 15.74 -1.39
N THR A 335 28.02 15.11 -1.33
CA THR A 335 28.78 14.67 -2.52
C THR A 335 28.68 13.16 -2.72
N HIS A 336 28.95 12.67 -3.93
CA HIS A 336 29.05 11.24 -4.22
C HIS A 336 30.04 10.54 -3.26
N GLU A 337 31.15 11.19 -2.93
CA GLU A 337 32.17 10.67 -2.01
C GLU A 337 31.66 10.52 -0.58
N GLN A 338 30.84 11.46 -0.10
CA GLN A 338 30.22 11.37 1.23
C GLN A 338 29.18 10.24 1.29
N VAL A 339 28.45 9.98 0.19
CA VAL A 339 27.53 8.84 0.08
C VAL A 339 28.29 7.51 0.02
N LEU A 340 29.40 7.45 -0.74
CA LEU A 340 30.28 6.27 -0.76
C LEU A 340 30.90 6.00 0.61
N ALA A 341 31.38 7.03 1.31
CA ALA A 341 31.91 6.92 2.67
C ALA A 341 30.83 6.48 3.67
N PHE A 342 29.60 6.96 3.54
CA PHE A 342 28.47 6.55 4.37
C PHE A 342 28.18 5.04 4.24
N PHE A 343 28.28 4.46 3.05
CA PHE A 343 28.16 3.01 2.86
C PHE A 343 29.45 2.21 3.06
N SER A 344 30.62 2.87 3.10
CA SER A 344 31.90 2.20 3.37
C SER A 344 31.94 1.50 4.75
N PRO A 345 32.88 0.57 4.96
CA PRO A 345 33.02 -0.14 6.23
C PRO A 345 33.39 0.84 7.35
N THR A 346 32.57 0.88 8.40
CA THR A 346 32.88 1.58 9.65
C THR A 346 33.65 0.64 10.58
N ASP A 347 34.73 1.14 11.19
CA ASP A 347 35.60 0.36 12.09
C ASP A 347 34.80 -0.46 13.11
N GLY A 348 34.90 -1.79 13.01
CA GLY A 348 34.30 -2.74 13.95
C GLY A 348 33.26 -3.71 13.36
N LEU A 349 32.62 -3.42 12.22
CA LEU A 349 31.73 -4.38 11.54
C LEU A 349 32.40 -5.00 10.31
N LYS A 350 32.37 -6.34 10.23
CA LYS A 350 32.84 -7.11 9.06
C LYS A 350 31.95 -6.99 7.82
N GLU A 351 30.74 -6.43 7.95
CA GLU A 351 29.78 -6.30 6.85
C GLU A 351 30.16 -5.12 5.94
N THR A 352 30.60 -5.42 4.73
CA THR A 352 30.84 -4.41 3.69
C THR A 352 29.59 -4.29 2.80
N CYS A 353 29.20 -3.06 2.46
CA CYS A 353 28.13 -2.78 1.49
C CYS A 353 28.66 -1.86 0.37
N PRO A 354 29.54 -2.36 -0.53
CA PRO A 354 30.05 -1.60 -1.65
C PRO A 354 28.92 -1.18 -2.61
N VAL A 355 28.92 0.10 -2.98
CA VAL A 355 28.01 0.67 -3.99
C VAL A 355 28.44 0.23 -5.38
N SER A 356 27.50 -0.29 -6.16
CA SER A 356 27.75 -0.89 -7.48
C SER A 356 28.22 0.16 -8.49
N GLY A 357 29.47 0.06 -8.94
CA GLY A 357 30.08 1.03 -9.85
C GLY A 357 30.28 2.42 -9.26
N GLY A 358 30.43 2.53 -7.93
CA GLY A 358 30.94 3.74 -7.27
C GLY A 358 30.08 4.99 -7.52
N ARG A 359 30.66 6.02 -8.15
CA ARG A 359 29.96 7.30 -8.40
C ARG A 359 28.78 7.14 -9.37
N ASP A 360 28.92 6.29 -10.38
CA ASP A 360 27.86 6.05 -11.38
C ASP A 360 26.70 5.22 -10.80
N GLY A 361 26.94 4.53 -9.69
CA GLY A 361 25.92 3.83 -8.91
C GLY A 361 25.08 4.73 -8.01
N ILE A 362 25.24 6.06 -8.09
CA ILE A 362 24.54 7.04 -7.24
C ILE A 362 23.85 8.08 -8.13
N LEU A 363 22.52 8.08 -8.14
CA LEU A 363 21.69 9.03 -8.87
C LEU A 363 21.08 10.06 -7.92
N PHE A 364 21.63 11.28 -7.90
CA PHE A 364 21.07 12.39 -7.14
C PHE A 364 19.83 12.98 -7.81
N VAL A 365 18.72 13.05 -7.09
CA VAL A 365 17.50 13.66 -7.60
C VAL A 365 17.62 15.18 -7.49
N ARG A 366 17.48 15.87 -8.62
CA ARG A 366 17.56 17.34 -8.72
C ARG A 366 16.27 17.91 -9.30
N TYR A 367 16.00 19.16 -8.95
CA TYR A 367 15.03 20.00 -9.66
C TYR A 367 15.59 20.42 -11.03
N PRO A 368 14.76 20.93 -11.96
CA PRO A 368 15.20 21.35 -13.30
C PRO A 368 16.15 22.56 -13.28
N ASP A 369 16.19 23.32 -12.18
CA ASP A 369 17.16 24.39 -11.92
C ASP A 369 18.50 23.86 -11.35
N GLY A 370 18.70 22.53 -11.30
CA GLY A 370 19.88 21.86 -10.77
C GLY A 370 19.94 21.74 -9.25
N ARG A 371 18.97 22.33 -8.53
CA ARG A 371 18.93 22.35 -7.06
C ARG A 371 18.75 20.93 -6.49
N PRO A 372 19.49 20.55 -5.44
CA PRO A 372 19.34 19.23 -4.81
C PRO A 372 17.99 19.13 -4.08
N THR A 373 17.29 18.00 -4.25
CA THR A 373 16.04 17.73 -3.51
C THR A 373 16.29 17.19 -2.09
N GLY A 374 17.44 16.55 -1.89
CA GLY A 374 17.74 15.74 -0.68
C GLY A 374 17.37 14.26 -0.82
N ASP A 375 16.90 13.83 -1.99
CA ASP A 375 16.69 12.41 -2.35
C ASP A 375 17.81 11.94 -3.31
N ALA A 376 18.22 10.68 -3.17
CA ALA A 376 19.10 10.00 -4.12
C ALA A 376 18.76 8.50 -4.19
N PHE A 377 19.16 7.85 -5.29
CA PHE A 377 19.10 6.40 -5.45
C PHE A 377 20.50 5.82 -5.54
N VAL A 378 20.70 4.65 -4.94
CA VAL A 378 22.01 3.98 -4.85
C VAL A 378 21.84 2.52 -5.24
N LEU A 379 22.75 2.03 -6.08
CA LEU A 379 22.75 0.65 -6.57
C LEU A 379 23.67 -0.24 -5.74
N PHE A 380 23.23 -1.45 -5.45
CA PHE A 380 24.02 -2.51 -4.81
C PHE A 380 24.07 -3.74 -5.70
N ALA A 381 25.21 -4.42 -5.72
CA ALA A 381 25.45 -5.56 -6.61
C ALA A 381 24.75 -6.86 -6.16
N CYS A 382 24.24 -6.91 -4.92
CA CYS A 382 23.46 -8.03 -4.41
C CYS A 382 22.53 -7.59 -3.27
N GLU A 383 21.61 -8.47 -2.91
CA GLU A 383 20.60 -8.27 -1.86
C GLU A 383 21.24 -8.20 -0.46
N GLU A 384 22.32 -8.93 -0.20
CA GLU A 384 23.03 -8.91 1.09
C GLU A 384 23.65 -7.52 1.36
N HIS A 385 24.31 -6.93 0.35
CA HIS A 385 24.86 -5.58 0.47
C HIS A 385 23.76 -4.53 0.66
N ALA A 386 22.61 -4.68 -0.01
CA ALA A 386 21.46 -3.81 0.20
C ALA A 386 20.85 -3.97 1.61
N GLN A 387 20.80 -5.18 2.16
CA GLN A 387 20.37 -5.42 3.54
C GLN A 387 21.32 -4.79 4.57
N SER A 388 22.64 -4.96 4.42
CA SER A 388 23.62 -4.27 5.26
C SER A 388 23.53 -2.76 5.13
N ALA A 389 23.26 -2.22 3.94
CA ALA A 389 22.99 -0.80 3.75
C ALA A 389 21.72 -0.34 4.51
N LEU A 390 20.64 -1.11 4.48
CA LEU A 390 19.39 -0.79 5.20
C LEU A 390 19.55 -0.81 6.73
N LYS A 391 20.51 -1.55 7.29
CA LYS A 391 20.85 -1.48 8.72
C LYS A 391 21.30 -0.06 9.14
N LYS A 392 21.88 0.73 8.23
CA LYS A 392 22.28 2.13 8.45
C LYS A 392 21.11 3.14 8.40
N HIS A 393 19.86 2.67 8.39
CA HIS A 393 18.68 3.54 8.38
C HIS A 393 18.63 4.44 9.64
N LYS A 394 18.48 5.76 9.44
CA LYS A 394 18.56 6.86 10.43
C LYS A 394 19.96 7.19 10.96
N GLU A 395 21.03 6.64 10.38
CA GLU A 395 22.38 7.14 10.64
C GLU A 395 22.57 8.58 10.12
N ILE A 396 23.56 9.29 10.67
CA ILE A 396 23.78 10.71 10.43
C ILE A 396 24.81 10.92 9.30
N LEU A 397 24.41 11.64 8.26
CA LEU A 397 25.32 12.18 7.24
C LEU A 397 25.41 13.70 7.42
N GLY A 398 26.57 14.17 7.88
CA GLY A 398 26.83 15.57 8.18
C GLY A 398 26.02 16.10 9.38
N ARG A 399 24.84 16.68 9.12
CA ARG A 399 23.92 17.24 10.13
C ARG A 399 22.48 16.73 9.99
N ARG A 400 22.27 15.66 9.22
CA ARG A 400 20.96 15.10 8.88
C ARG A 400 20.98 13.60 9.13
N TYR A 401 19.94 13.06 9.77
CA TYR A 401 19.70 11.62 9.69
C TYR A 401 19.22 11.28 8.28
N ILE A 402 19.63 10.12 7.77
CA ILE A 402 19.27 9.62 6.44
C ILE A 402 18.24 8.50 6.58
N GLU A 403 17.10 8.64 5.91
CA GLU A 403 16.13 7.56 5.81
C GLU A 403 16.49 6.70 4.58
N LEU A 404 16.66 5.39 4.79
CA LEU A 404 16.96 4.42 3.74
C LEU A 404 15.75 3.50 3.51
N PHE A 405 15.43 3.25 2.25
CA PHE A 405 14.35 2.34 1.85
C PHE A 405 14.80 1.52 0.64
N LYS A 406 14.38 0.25 0.53
CA LYS A 406 14.41 -0.45 -0.77
C LYS A 406 13.65 0.38 -1.81
N SER A 407 13.90 0.16 -3.09
CA SER A 407 13.24 0.88 -4.18
C SER A 407 13.21 0.03 -5.44
N THR A 408 12.32 0.42 -6.37
CA THR A 408 12.12 -0.27 -7.64
C THR A 408 12.49 0.67 -8.79
N ALA A 409 12.71 0.12 -9.99
CA ALA A 409 12.94 0.91 -11.20
C ALA A 409 11.81 1.94 -11.45
N ALA A 410 10.56 1.54 -11.21
CA ALA A 410 9.40 2.43 -11.27
C ALA A 410 9.43 3.53 -10.18
N GLU A 411 9.96 3.26 -8.99
CA GLU A 411 10.11 4.28 -7.93
C GLU A 411 11.12 5.38 -8.35
N VAL A 412 12.24 4.99 -8.98
CA VAL A 412 13.24 5.92 -9.55
C VAL A 412 12.58 6.86 -10.55
N GLN A 413 11.85 6.30 -11.52
CA GLN A 413 11.15 7.05 -12.55
C GLN A 413 10.07 7.97 -11.98
N GLN A 414 9.23 7.51 -11.05
CA GLN A 414 8.20 8.34 -10.41
C GLN A 414 8.78 9.55 -9.68
N VAL A 415 9.89 9.36 -8.95
CA VAL A 415 10.52 10.44 -8.21
C VAL A 415 11.09 11.48 -9.17
N LEU A 416 11.78 11.07 -10.24
CA LEU A 416 12.32 11.98 -11.24
C LEU A 416 11.22 12.65 -12.09
N ASN A 417 10.15 11.95 -12.45
CA ASN A 417 8.99 12.52 -13.12
C ASN A 417 8.29 13.58 -12.25
N ARG A 418 8.19 13.37 -10.93
CA ARG A 418 7.65 14.37 -9.99
C ARG A 418 8.46 15.68 -9.98
N TYR A 419 9.79 15.59 -10.03
CA TYR A 419 10.66 16.77 -9.94
C TYR A 419 11.01 17.40 -11.29
N SER A 420 10.94 16.66 -12.39
CA SER A 420 11.07 17.22 -13.76
C SER A 420 9.78 17.91 -14.24
N SER A 421 8.62 17.49 -13.74
CA SER A 421 7.35 18.19 -13.94
C SER A 421 7.35 19.51 -13.13
N ALA A 422 7.43 20.65 -13.83
CA ALA A 422 7.32 21.95 -13.18
C ALA A 422 5.98 22.08 -12.42
N PRO A 423 5.96 22.68 -11.21
CA PRO A 423 4.70 23.07 -10.59
C PRO A 423 4.00 24.10 -11.49
N LEU A 424 2.74 23.85 -11.87
CA LEU A 424 1.92 24.78 -12.66
C LEU A 424 1.46 26.03 -11.88
N ILE A 425 2.18 26.39 -10.82
CA ILE A 425 2.00 27.62 -10.05
C ILE A 425 3.34 28.36 -10.09
N PRO A 426 3.42 29.56 -10.69
CA PRO A 426 4.61 30.37 -10.62
C PRO A 426 4.91 30.71 -9.16
N VAL A 427 5.96 30.11 -8.60
CA VAL A 427 6.56 30.64 -7.37
C VAL A 427 7.17 31.98 -7.77
N ALA A 428 6.47 33.07 -7.45
CA ALA A 428 6.91 34.41 -7.79
C ALA A 428 8.34 34.63 -7.28
N PRO A 429 9.24 35.21 -8.09
CA PRO A 429 10.61 35.44 -7.69
C PRO A 429 10.65 36.32 -6.43
N ALA A 430 11.53 35.98 -5.48
CA ALA A 430 11.73 36.79 -4.29
C ALA A 430 12.08 38.23 -4.70
N PRO A 431 11.44 39.26 -4.12
CA PRO A 431 11.65 40.64 -4.57
C PRO A 431 13.09 41.06 -4.28
N LEU A 432 13.79 41.48 -5.34
CA LEU A 432 15.11 42.10 -5.22
C LEU A 432 14.97 43.42 -4.45
N VAL A 433 15.82 43.61 -3.45
CA VAL A 433 15.82 44.81 -2.60
C VAL A 433 16.31 46.01 -3.41
N SER A 434 15.37 46.85 -3.87
CA SER A 434 15.69 48.17 -4.43
C SER A 434 15.49 49.25 -3.35
N VAL A 435 16.60 49.85 -2.90
CA VAL A 435 16.58 50.92 -1.90
C VAL A 435 16.23 52.25 -2.57
N LEU A 436 15.00 52.71 -2.40
CA LEU A 436 14.58 54.12 -2.63
C LEU A 436 13.56 54.53 -1.56
N PRO A 437 13.67 55.75 -0.97
CA PRO A 437 12.75 56.20 0.07
C PRO A 437 11.50 56.84 -0.55
N SER A 438 10.31 56.38 -0.12
CA SER A 438 9.03 57.05 -0.42
C SER A 438 8.22 57.26 0.86
N MET A 439 7.64 58.47 0.97
CA MET A 439 6.77 58.89 2.08
C MET A 439 5.49 58.05 2.15
N PRO A 440 4.88 57.89 3.35
CA PRO A 440 3.76 56.98 3.53
C PRO A 440 2.43 57.59 3.05
N LEU A 441 1.79 56.91 2.11
CA LEU A 441 0.35 57.02 1.86
C LEU A 441 -0.29 55.64 2.09
N LEU A 442 -1.19 55.59 3.07
CA LEU A 442 -2.14 54.54 3.49
C LEU A 442 -1.87 53.07 3.09
N PRO A 443 -1.76 52.12 4.05
CA PRO A 443 -1.67 50.69 3.72
C PRO A 443 -3.00 50.14 3.17
N PRO A 444 -2.97 49.14 2.27
CA PRO A 444 -4.17 48.54 1.69
C PRO A 444 -4.93 47.64 2.70
N PRO A 445 -6.25 47.42 2.54
CA PRO A 445 -7.11 46.89 3.61
C PRO A 445 -6.94 45.40 3.98
N GLY A 446 -6.01 44.66 3.36
CA GLY A 446 -5.90 43.20 3.50
C GLY A 446 -4.86 42.69 4.51
N THR A 447 -3.91 43.51 4.93
CA THR A 447 -2.72 43.03 5.69
C THR A 447 -2.73 43.36 7.19
N MET A 448 -3.87 43.83 7.72
CA MET A 448 -4.00 44.12 9.15
C MET A 448 -3.99 42.82 9.95
N ARG A 449 -3.09 42.70 10.92
CA ARG A 449 -3.05 41.59 11.88
C ARG A 449 -3.91 41.90 13.11
N ASP A 450 -5.20 42.06 12.86
CA ASP A 450 -6.23 42.41 13.83
C ASP A 450 -6.92 41.19 14.47
N CYS A 451 -6.36 39.99 14.28
CA CYS A 451 -6.82 38.75 14.89
C CYS A 451 -5.70 38.11 15.72
N LEU A 452 -6.10 37.28 16.69
CA LEU A 452 -5.24 36.43 17.50
C LEU A 452 -5.52 34.97 17.20
N ARG A 453 -4.48 34.15 17.11
CA ARG A 453 -4.58 32.68 17.17
C ARG A 453 -4.01 32.19 18.49
N LEU A 454 -4.81 31.48 19.26
CA LEU A 454 -4.42 30.79 20.48
C LEU A 454 -4.27 29.30 20.15
N ARG A 455 -3.12 28.72 20.50
CA ARG A 455 -2.79 27.30 20.31
C ARG A 455 -2.44 26.63 21.63
N GLY A 456 -2.84 25.38 21.79
CA GLY A 456 -2.47 24.56 22.96
C GLY A 456 -3.44 24.65 24.14
N LEU A 457 -4.64 25.18 23.91
CA LEU A 457 -5.70 25.25 24.92
C LEU A 457 -5.99 23.83 25.49
N PRO A 458 -6.23 23.68 26.80
CA PRO A 458 -6.73 22.43 27.37
C PRO A 458 -8.01 21.97 26.68
N TYR A 459 -8.18 20.67 26.47
CA TYR A 459 -9.38 20.12 25.79
C TYR A 459 -10.69 20.29 26.60
N THR A 460 -10.60 20.73 27.86
CA THR A 460 -11.74 21.11 28.71
C THR A 460 -12.00 22.61 28.75
N ALA A 461 -11.18 23.43 28.06
CA ALA A 461 -11.28 24.88 28.11
C ALA A 461 -12.61 25.36 27.53
N SER A 462 -13.30 26.17 28.32
CA SER A 462 -14.52 26.86 27.96
C SER A 462 -14.25 28.30 27.53
N ILE A 463 -15.25 28.95 26.93
CA ILE A 463 -15.11 30.35 26.48
C ILE A 463 -14.84 31.26 27.67
N ASP A 464 -15.44 31.00 28.84
CA ASP A 464 -15.20 31.76 30.07
C ASP A 464 -13.75 31.63 30.58
N ASP A 465 -13.11 30.47 30.40
CA ASP A 465 -11.68 30.28 30.71
C ASP A 465 -10.81 31.15 29.76
N ILE A 466 -11.18 31.23 28.48
CA ILE A 466 -10.47 32.04 27.47
C ILE A 466 -10.68 33.54 27.71
N LEU A 467 -11.88 33.97 28.07
CA LEU A 467 -12.16 35.36 28.44
C LEU A 467 -11.35 35.75 29.69
N SER A 468 -11.32 34.87 30.70
CA SER A 468 -10.50 35.07 31.91
C SER A 468 -9.00 35.15 31.60
N PHE A 469 -8.51 34.39 30.61
CA PHE A 469 -7.12 34.41 30.15
C PHE A 469 -6.74 35.72 29.41
N LEU A 470 -7.68 36.36 28.73
CA LEU A 470 -7.45 37.62 28.00
C LEU A 470 -7.41 38.85 28.90
N GLY A 471 -8.12 38.82 30.04
CA GLY A 471 -8.08 39.85 31.08
C GLY A 471 -8.32 41.27 30.55
N GLU A 472 -7.31 42.13 30.62
CA GLU A 472 -7.39 43.54 30.18
C GLU A 472 -7.75 43.73 28.70
N PHE A 473 -7.48 42.74 27.84
CA PHE A 473 -7.75 42.82 26.39
C PHE A 473 -9.19 42.46 26.00
N LEU A 474 -10.05 42.11 26.96
CA LEU A 474 -11.46 41.75 26.72
C LEU A 474 -12.25 42.86 26.02
N HIS A 475 -12.00 44.12 26.39
CA HIS A 475 -12.70 45.28 25.86
C HIS A 475 -12.36 45.58 24.38
N ASP A 476 -11.30 44.97 23.86
CA ASP A 476 -10.82 45.15 22.49
C ASP A 476 -11.29 44.03 21.54
N ILE A 477 -12.17 43.11 21.97
CA ILE A 477 -12.69 42.00 21.15
C ILE A 477 -13.91 42.47 20.36
N ARG A 478 -14.01 42.12 19.07
CA ARG A 478 -15.20 42.40 18.25
C ARG A 478 -16.41 41.55 18.68
N PRO A 479 -17.65 42.04 18.52
CA PRO A 479 -18.85 41.23 18.76
C PRO A 479 -18.81 39.94 17.92
N HIS A 480 -19.06 38.78 18.54
CA HIS A 480 -18.91 37.44 17.95
C HIS A 480 -17.47 37.04 17.55
N GLY A 481 -16.45 37.80 17.96
CA GLY A 481 -15.08 37.62 17.51
C GLY A 481 -14.33 36.40 18.05
N VAL A 482 -14.87 35.67 19.04
CA VAL A 482 -14.22 34.44 19.57
C VAL A 482 -14.73 33.21 18.82
N HIS A 483 -13.84 32.51 18.12
CA HIS A 483 -14.12 31.36 17.28
C HIS A 483 -13.35 30.12 17.76
N MET A 484 -14.07 29.16 18.35
CA MET A 484 -13.49 27.88 18.79
C MET A 484 -13.39 26.89 17.61
N VAL A 485 -12.22 26.29 17.41
CA VAL A 485 -12.02 25.26 16.38
C VAL A 485 -12.43 23.89 16.91
N LEU A 486 -13.41 23.26 16.27
CA LEU A 486 -13.90 21.93 16.62
C LEU A 486 -13.41 20.87 15.63
N ASN A 487 -13.01 19.72 16.14
CA ASN A 487 -12.75 18.51 15.34
C ASN A 487 -14.04 17.98 14.71
N GLN A 488 -13.93 17.09 13.73
CA GLN A 488 -15.06 16.41 13.05
C GLN A 488 -16.03 15.68 14.02
N GLN A 489 -15.59 15.39 15.24
CA GLN A 489 -16.37 14.77 16.33
C GLN A 489 -17.02 15.80 17.28
N GLY A 490 -17.04 17.08 16.93
CA GLY A 490 -17.59 18.18 17.76
C GLY A 490 -16.77 18.55 19.00
N ARG A 491 -15.56 17.99 19.18
CA ARG A 491 -14.69 18.25 20.33
C ARG A 491 -13.70 19.40 20.04
N PRO A 492 -13.37 20.27 21.01
CA PRO A 492 -12.42 21.36 20.79
C PRO A 492 -11.03 20.83 20.42
N SER A 493 -10.44 21.39 19.35
CA SER A 493 -9.14 20.97 18.81
C SER A 493 -7.94 21.48 19.62
N GLY A 494 -8.16 22.39 20.59
CA GLY A 494 -7.09 23.09 21.31
C GLY A 494 -6.59 24.38 20.62
N ASP A 495 -7.21 24.76 19.51
CA ASP A 495 -6.98 25.99 18.76
C ASP A 495 -8.22 26.91 18.83
N CYS A 496 -8.00 28.22 18.93
CA CYS A 496 -9.04 29.25 18.94
C CYS A 496 -8.56 30.50 18.20
N PHE A 497 -9.48 31.22 17.56
CA PHE A 497 -9.21 32.52 16.94
C PHE A 497 -10.03 33.61 17.60
N ILE A 498 -9.45 34.80 17.75
CA ILE A 498 -10.09 35.95 18.40
C ILE A 498 -9.92 37.19 17.53
N GLN A 499 -11.02 37.73 17.06
CA GLN A 499 -11.07 38.94 16.26
C GLN A 499 -11.05 40.18 17.17
N MET A 500 -9.96 40.95 17.10
CA MET A 500 -9.79 42.19 17.87
C MET A 500 -10.32 43.39 17.07
N THR A 501 -10.56 44.53 17.72
CA THR A 501 -10.95 45.81 17.10
C THR A 501 -9.75 46.58 16.54
N SER A 502 -8.53 46.30 17.02
CA SER A 502 -7.29 46.96 16.60
C SER A 502 -6.12 45.97 16.49
N ALA A 503 -5.34 46.09 15.42
CA ALA A 503 -4.12 45.31 15.20
C ALA A 503 -3.01 45.62 16.22
N GLU A 504 -2.97 46.84 16.77
CA GLU A 504 -2.01 47.21 17.81
C GLU A 504 -2.33 46.48 19.13
N ARG A 505 -3.62 46.40 19.48
CA ARG A 505 -4.11 45.69 20.66
C ARG A 505 -3.93 44.17 20.50
N ALA A 506 -4.15 43.62 19.30
CA ALA A 506 -3.81 42.23 18.98
C ALA A 506 -2.30 41.96 19.17
N LEU A 507 -1.42 42.82 18.69
CA LEU A 507 0.03 42.63 18.86
C LEU A 507 0.45 42.66 20.34
N MET A 508 -0.06 43.61 21.13
CA MET A 508 0.21 43.69 22.57
C MET A 508 -0.33 42.48 23.34
N ALA A 509 -1.56 42.05 23.04
CA ALA A 509 -2.18 40.86 23.63
C ALA A 509 -1.36 39.59 23.32
N ALA A 510 -0.93 39.43 22.07
CA ALA A 510 -0.07 38.32 21.69
C ALA A 510 1.25 38.32 22.47
N GLN A 511 1.94 39.46 22.55
CA GLN A 511 3.21 39.56 23.28
C GLN A 511 3.07 39.30 24.79
N ARG A 512 1.98 39.78 25.42
CA ARG A 512 1.76 39.64 26.87
C ARG A 512 1.27 38.24 27.28
N LEU A 513 0.49 37.58 26.43
CA LEU A 513 -0.16 36.30 26.73
C LEU A 513 0.56 35.08 26.14
N HIS A 514 1.49 35.26 25.20
CA HIS A 514 2.25 34.14 24.62
C HIS A 514 3.03 33.36 25.69
N LYS A 515 2.79 32.05 25.76
CA LYS A 515 3.32 31.08 26.74
C LYS A 515 2.83 31.28 28.18
N GLN A 516 1.81 32.11 28.41
CA GLN A 516 1.13 32.12 29.71
C GLN A 516 0.35 30.82 29.92
N VAL A 517 0.25 30.40 31.19
CA VAL A 517 -0.42 29.15 31.57
C VAL A 517 -1.91 29.41 31.79
N MET A 518 -2.76 28.74 31.03
CA MET A 518 -4.21 28.73 31.26
C MET A 518 -4.61 27.50 32.08
N SER A 519 -5.23 27.76 33.23
CA SER A 519 -5.90 26.77 34.08
C SER A 519 -7.40 26.80 33.81
N SER A 520 -7.98 25.69 33.33
CA SER A 520 -9.45 25.60 33.18
C SER A 520 -10.09 25.17 34.50
N GLN A 521 -11.17 25.84 34.90
CA GLN A 521 -11.85 25.53 36.17
C GLN A 521 -12.45 24.11 36.23
N ARG A 522 -12.63 23.46 35.07
CA ARG A 522 -13.19 22.11 34.93
C ARG A 522 -12.16 21.01 34.70
N GLY A 523 -10.84 21.31 34.75
CA GLY A 523 -9.80 20.34 34.44
C GLY A 523 -8.52 20.48 35.27
N VAL A 524 -8.03 19.36 35.79
CA VAL A 524 -6.79 19.27 36.61
C VAL A 524 -5.52 19.69 35.85
N HIS A 525 -5.58 19.80 34.52
CA HIS A 525 -4.42 20.01 33.65
C HIS A 525 -4.37 21.45 33.11
N SER A 526 -3.47 22.26 33.66
CA SER A 526 -3.10 23.54 33.06
C SER A 526 -2.15 23.33 31.87
N ARG A 527 -2.16 24.26 30.90
CA ARG A 527 -1.26 24.25 29.74
C ARG A 527 -0.78 25.66 29.42
N TYR A 528 0.46 25.79 28.94
CA TYR A 528 0.90 27.03 28.32
C TYR A 528 0.20 27.21 26.97
N VAL A 529 -0.29 28.43 26.71
CA VAL A 529 -1.00 28.78 25.48
C VAL A 529 -0.06 29.61 24.62
N GLU A 530 0.16 29.20 23.38
CA GLU A 530 0.91 30.00 22.42
C GLU A 530 -0.05 30.96 21.71
N VAL A 531 0.21 32.27 21.84
CA VAL A 531 -0.61 33.31 21.21
C VAL A 531 0.18 33.94 20.07
N PHE A 532 -0.46 34.11 18.91
CA PHE A 532 0.15 34.68 17.70
C PHE A 532 -0.77 35.73 17.07
N PRO A 533 -0.26 36.87 16.58
CA PRO A 533 -1.05 37.81 15.79
C PRO A 533 -1.21 37.29 14.35
N CYS A 534 -2.44 37.25 13.87
CA CYS A 534 -2.82 36.84 12.51
C CYS A 534 -3.81 37.83 11.88
N SER A 535 -4.02 37.69 10.59
CA SER A 535 -5.01 38.43 9.81
C SER A 535 -6.38 37.71 9.80
N ALA A 536 -7.44 38.45 9.48
CA ALA A 536 -8.77 37.89 9.26
C ALA A 536 -8.81 36.86 8.11
N GLU A 537 -7.94 36.99 7.11
CA GLU A 537 -7.81 36.03 6.00
C GLU A 537 -7.17 34.70 6.47
N GLU A 538 -6.09 34.75 7.26
CA GLU A 538 -5.48 33.57 7.88
C GLU A 538 -6.45 32.84 8.82
N MET A 539 -7.29 33.58 9.57
CA MET A 539 -8.37 33.02 10.37
C MET A 539 -9.41 32.31 9.48
N GLY A 540 -9.88 32.98 8.42
CA GLY A 540 -10.86 32.43 7.47
C GLY A 540 -10.36 31.15 6.80
N LEU A 541 -9.09 31.09 6.39
CA LEU A 541 -8.47 29.91 5.79
C LEU A 541 -8.54 28.69 6.72
N VAL A 542 -8.29 28.86 8.03
CA VAL A 542 -8.34 27.74 8.99
C VAL A 542 -9.78 27.34 9.33
N LEU A 543 -10.68 28.30 9.51
CA LEU A 543 -12.10 28.03 9.76
C LEU A 543 -12.78 27.31 8.58
N MET A 544 -12.29 27.51 7.35
CA MET A 544 -12.73 26.80 6.15
C MET A 544 -12.02 25.45 5.92
N GLY A 545 -11.20 24.97 6.87
CA GLY A 545 -10.52 23.67 6.80
C GLY A 545 -9.15 23.65 6.12
N GLY A 546 -8.59 24.82 5.80
CA GLY A 546 -7.22 24.98 5.28
C GLY A 546 -6.15 24.84 6.35
N SER A 547 -4.93 24.44 5.95
CA SER A 547 -3.79 24.26 6.86
C SER A 547 -2.72 25.33 6.66
N LEU A 548 -2.53 26.19 7.66
CA LEU A 548 -1.46 27.19 7.67
C LEU A 548 -0.11 26.52 7.99
N SER A 549 0.76 26.43 6.99
CA SER A 549 2.16 26.00 7.16
C SER A 549 3.04 27.15 7.65
N HIS A 550 3.97 26.88 8.58
CA HIS A 550 4.80 27.90 9.25
C HIS A 550 5.55 28.84 8.27
N THR A 551 5.23 30.13 8.33
CA THR A 551 6.05 31.22 7.78
C THR A 551 6.58 32.11 8.91
N HIS A 552 7.92 32.21 8.93
CA HIS A 552 8.81 32.78 9.95
C HIS A 552 8.41 34.09 10.67
N THR A 553 8.93 34.25 11.89
CA THR A 553 9.70 35.44 12.27
C THR A 553 11.09 35.04 12.75
N GLN A 554 12.12 35.79 12.36
CA GLN A 554 13.53 35.46 12.58
C GLN A 554 14.18 36.56 13.42
N THR A 555 14.53 36.27 14.68
CA THR A 555 15.37 37.14 15.51
C THR A 555 16.40 36.31 16.27
N GLN A 556 17.67 36.71 16.18
CA GLN A 556 18.78 35.99 16.81
C GLN A 556 18.85 36.26 18.32
N ARG A 557 19.12 35.23 19.12
CA ARG A 557 20.33 35.18 19.98
C ARG A 557 20.56 33.81 20.61
N SER A 558 21.82 33.55 20.93
CA SER A 558 22.36 32.29 21.45
C SER A 558 21.98 32.01 22.91
N ARG A 559 21.58 30.77 23.20
CA ARG A 559 22.16 29.89 24.25
C ARG A 559 21.50 28.51 24.13
N GLY A 560 22.27 27.43 24.33
CA GLY A 560 21.76 26.05 24.22
C GLY A 560 21.75 25.32 25.55
N THR A 561 20.95 24.25 25.64
CA THR A 561 21.09 23.02 26.45
C THR A 561 19.80 22.19 26.32
N GLY A 562 19.85 20.89 26.68
CA GLY A 562 18.64 20.15 27.07
C GLY A 562 18.18 19.03 26.13
N LEU A 563 18.74 17.83 26.32
CA LEU A 563 18.13 16.54 25.93
C LEU A 563 16.80 16.38 26.71
N SER A 564 15.76 15.69 26.22
CA SER A 564 15.60 14.23 26.33
C SER A 564 14.19 13.79 25.81
N PRO A 565 13.95 12.47 25.54
CA PRO A 565 12.78 11.97 24.79
C PRO A 565 11.56 11.61 25.67
N PRO A 566 10.38 11.29 25.08
CA PRO A 566 9.31 10.60 25.80
C PRO A 566 9.72 9.14 26.08
N PRO A 567 9.34 8.56 27.24
CA PRO A 567 9.71 7.20 27.60
C PRO A 567 8.80 6.13 26.97
N CYS A 568 9.39 4.97 26.70
CA CYS A 568 8.66 3.73 26.42
C CYS A 568 8.36 2.96 27.72
N LYS A 569 7.40 2.00 27.63
CA LYS A 569 6.98 0.97 28.61
C LYS A 569 5.84 1.36 29.58
N SER A 570 4.69 0.71 29.44
CA SER A 570 4.43 -0.50 30.23
C SER A 570 3.23 -1.32 29.69
N ARG A 571 3.29 -2.64 29.90
CA ARG A 571 2.20 -3.60 29.69
C ARG A 571 1.03 -3.33 30.65
N ARG A 572 -0.20 -3.69 30.22
CA ARG A 572 -1.17 -4.40 31.07
C ARG A 572 -1.91 -5.48 30.24
N LYS A 573 -1.70 -6.74 30.58
CA LYS A 573 -2.80 -7.75 30.67
C LYS A 573 -3.47 -7.50 32.06
N CYS A 574 -4.68 -7.93 32.41
CA CYS A 574 -5.51 -9.05 31.93
C CYS A 574 -7.02 -8.69 31.83
N CYS A 575 -7.82 -9.68 31.41
CA CYS A 575 -9.27 -9.70 31.23
C CYS A 575 -10.10 -9.39 32.50
N TRP A 576 -11.29 -8.80 32.31
CA TRP A 576 -12.64 -9.42 32.53
C TRP A 576 -13.73 -8.45 31.97
N GLU A 577 -14.94 -8.81 31.53
CA GLU A 577 -15.55 -10.14 31.28
C GLU A 577 -16.73 -10.06 30.25
N LEU A 578 -17.79 -10.89 30.42
CA LEU A 578 -19.00 -11.05 29.60
C LEU A 578 -19.93 -9.81 29.48
N GLY A 579 -20.73 -9.78 28.41
CA GLY A 579 -21.83 -8.81 28.24
C GLY A 579 -22.65 -8.96 26.94
N CYS A 580 -23.24 -10.13 26.68
CA CYS A 580 -24.13 -10.32 25.53
C CYS A 580 -25.41 -9.46 25.64
N PHE A 581 -25.79 -8.77 24.56
CA PHE A 581 -27.20 -8.62 24.17
C PHE A 581 -27.29 -8.34 22.66
N GLY A 582 -28.00 -9.21 21.93
CA GLY A 582 -28.32 -8.98 20.53
C GLY A 582 -29.62 -8.21 20.36
N LEU A 583 -29.81 -7.58 19.20
CA LEU A 583 -31.12 -7.16 18.72
C LEU A 583 -31.20 -7.28 17.20
N GLN A 584 -32.30 -7.86 16.72
CA GLN A 584 -32.61 -8.05 15.31
C GLN A 584 -33.12 -6.74 14.70
N GLY A 585 -32.86 -6.52 13.40
CA GLY A 585 -33.43 -5.41 12.62
C GLY A 585 -33.43 -5.74 11.14
N ARG A 586 -34.61 -5.81 10.51
CA ARG A 586 -34.82 -6.41 9.18
C ARG A 586 -35.15 -5.34 8.13
N TRP A 587 -34.41 -5.37 7.01
CA TRP A 587 -34.78 -4.99 5.63
C TRP A 587 -35.94 -4.00 5.35
N VAL A 588 -35.66 -2.94 4.56
CA VAL A 588 -36.54 -2.46 3.46
C VAL A 588 -35.66 -1.93 2.30
N SER A 589 -36.07 -2.16 1.05
CA SER A 589 -35.45 -1.64 -0.19
C SER A 589 -36.26 -0.50 -0.80
N ALA A 590 -35.63 0.35 -1.62
CA ALA A 590 -36.32 1.27 -2.54
C ALA A 590 -35.53 1.44 -3.85
N ILE A 591 -36.24 1.67 -4.96
CA ILE A 591 -35.73 1.60 -6.35
C ILE A 591 -36.13 2.87 -7.13
N GLY A 592 -35.25 3.34 -8.02
CA GLY A 592 -35.59 4.26 -9.13
C GLY A 592 -35.58 5.76 -8.80
N ALA A 593 -35.51 6.68 -9.78
CA ALA A 593 -35.24 6.54 -11.22
C ALA A 593 -34.73 7.88 -11.82
N VAL A 594 -34.36 7.89 -13.10
CA VAL A 594 -33.72 8.99 -13.85
C VAL A 594 -34.74 10.02 -14.39
N SER A 595 -34.38 11.31 -14.47
CA SER A 595 -34.80 12.25 -15.56
C SER A 595 -34.03 13.59 -15.52
N SER A 596 -34.19 14.43 -16.56
CA SER A 596 -33.19 15.44 -16.97
C SER A 596 -33.77 16.64 -17.74
N VAL A 597 -33.24 17.87 -17.49
CA VAL A 597 -33.01 18.97 -18.49
C VAL A 597 -34.28 19.74 -19.00
N PRO A 598 -34.29 21.03 -19.46
CA PRO A 598 -33.43 22.23 -19.20
C PRO A 598 -34.14 23.62 -19.02
N SER A 599 -33.35 24.65 -18.64
CA SER A 599 -33.31 26.10 -19.03
C SER A 599 -34.52 26.95 -19.54
N LEU A 600 -34.64 28.23 -19.12
CA LEU A 600 -34.23 29.46 -19.89
C LEU A 600 -34.35 30.79 -19.07
N TRP A 601 -33.86 31.92 -19.62
CA TRP A 601 -33.68 33.27 -19.02
C TRP A 601 -34.91 34.20 -18.97
N SER A 602 -34.84 35.26 -18.15
CA SER A 602 -35.21 36.67 -18.50
C SER A 602 -34.70 37.70 -17.46
N ASN A 603 -34.57 38.98 -17.84
CA ASN A 603 -33.84 40.05 -17.11
C ASN A 603 -34.63 41.37 -16.96
N ALA A 604 -34.15 42.26 -16.05
CA ALA A 604 -34.37 43.73 -15.94
C ALA A 604 -35.53 44.29 -15.05
N PRO A 605 -35.53 45.59 -14.64
CA PRO A 605 -34.53 46.21 -13.73
C PRO A 605 -35.04 47.25 -12.66
N GLY A 606 -34.28 47.43 -11.56
CA GLY A 606 -34.20 48.65 -10.69
C GLY A 606 -35.18 48.80 -9.50
N PRO A 607 -34.93 49.67 -8.47
CA PRO A 607 -33.80 50.60 -8.23
C PRO A 607 -33.04 50.40 -6.87
N SER A 608 -32.17 51.36 -6.52
CA SER A 608 -31.10 51.32 -5.48
C SER A 608 -31.52 51.56 -4.01
N ALA A 609 -30.88 50.85 -3.06
CA ALA A 609 -30.60 51.32 -1.68
C ALA A 609 -29.42 50.56 -0.99
N HIS A 610 -28.57 51.31 -0.29
CA HIS A 610 -27.52 50.99 0.72
C HIS A 610 -26.98 49.55 0.94
N ALA A 611 -25.64 49.42 0.98
CA ALA A 611 -24.92 48.13 1.06
C ALA A 611 -24.73 47.57 2.49
N PRO A 612 -25.06 46.28 2.73
CA PRO A 612 -24.58 45.49 3.87
C PRO A 612 -23.32 44.66 3.51
N ALA A 613 -22.67 44.08 4.53
CA ALA A 613 -21.45 43.29 4.38
C ALA A 613 -21.63 42.02 3.53
N TYR A 614 -20.64 41.71 2.70
CA TYR A 614 -20.70 40.70 1.65
C TYR A 614 -20.41 39.29 2.19
N TYR A 615 -21.43 38.42 2.27
CA TYR A 615 -21.25 36.98 2.41
C TYR A 615 -21.51 36.30 1.04
N PRO A 616 -20.59 35.49 0.49
CA PRO A 616 -20.82 34.76 -0.75
C PRO A 616 -21.77 33.58 -0.52
N ALA A 617 -23.02 33.72 -0.99
CA ALA A 617 -24.05 32.70 -0.86
C ALA A 617 -23.96 31.61 -1.95
N SER A 618 -22.98 30.69 -1.84
CA SER A 618 -23.00 29.42 -2.60
C SER A 618 -21.96 28.38 -2.15
N ALA A 619 -22.24 27.61 -1.08
CA ALA A 619 -21.79 26.23 -0.87
C ALA A 619 -22.30 25.70 0.48
N GLN A 620 -23.07 24.60 0.48
CA GLN A 620 -23.34 23.86 1.72
C GLN A 620 -22.11 23.03 2.09
N LEU A 621 -21.25 23.60 2.93
CA LEU A 621 -20.19 22.87 3.64
C LEU A 621 -20.48 22.94 5.15
N TYR A 622 -20.19 21.85 5.86
CA TYR A 622 -20.42 21.71 7.30
C TYR A 622 -19.60 22.76 8.08
N MET A 623 -20.26 23.82 8.58
CA MET A 623 -19.64 24.83 9.43
C MET A 623 -19.54 24.34 10.88
N ASN A 624 -18.35 23.87 11.29
CA ASN A 624 -18.06 23.38 12.64
C ASN A 624 -17.34 24.43 13.51
N TYR A 625 -17.98 25.58 13.76
CA TYR A 625 -17.50 26.55 14.74
C TYR A 625 -18.65 27.20 15.53
N THR A 626 -18.36 27.60 16.76
CA THR A 626 -19.25 28.40 17.61
C THR A 626 -18.66 29.79 17.84
N ALA A 627 -19.50 30.81 17.73
CA ALA A 627 -19.20 32.20 18.03
C ALA A 627 -20.05 32.68 19.21
N TYR A 628 -19.51 33.56 20.06
CA TYR A 628 -20.11 33.88 21.37
C TYR A 628 -20.04 35.37 21.75
N TYR A 629 -20.85 35.77 22.74
CA TYR A 629 -21.03 37.15 23.19
C TYR A 629 -20.65 37.31 24.68
N PRO A 630 -19.70 38.19 25.04
CA PRO A 630 -19.47 38.57 26.43
C PRO A 630 -20.64 39.42 26.95
N ARG A 631 -21.40 38.92 27.94
CA ARG A 631 -22.38 39.76 28.66
C ARG A 631 -21.64 40.71 29.60
N TYR A 632 -21.81 42.01 29.38
CA TYR A 632 -21.44 43.04 30.35
C TYR A 632 -22.65 43.38 31.22
N ASP A 633 -22.66 42.92 32.47
CA ASP A 633 -23.57 43.43 33.48
C ASP A 633 -23.07 44.81 33.93
N ALA A 634 -23.73 45.87 33.49
CA ALA A 634 -23.48 47.23 33.96
C ALA A 634 -24.22 47.47 35.29
N PRO A 635 -23.61 48.15 36.28
CA PRO A 635 -24.27 48.42 37.56
C PRO A 635 -25.42 49.42 37.38
N TYR A 636 -26.57 49.12 37.95
CA TYR A 636 -27.68 50.06 38.09
C TYR A 636 -27.24 51.28 38.91
N ILE A 637 -27.28 52.46 38.30
CA ILE A 637 -27.20 53.74 39.00
C ILE A 637 -28.56 54.42 38.88
N HIS A 638 -29.09 54.87 40.02
CA HIS A 638 -30.38 55.55 40.12
C HIS A 638 -30.49 56.75 39.17
N SER A 639 -31.66 56.89 38.54
CA SER A 639 -32.14 58.20 38.06
C SER A 639 -33.59 58.38 38.50
N ASP A 640 -33.77 59.10 39.60
CA ASP A 640 -35.08 59.62 39.97
C ASP A 640 -35.49 60.68 38.94
N THR A 641 -36.59 60.46 38.22
CA THR A 641 -37.41 61.56 37.70
C THR A 641 -38.88 61.19 37.75
N CYS A 642 -39.62 62.00 38.50
CA CYS A 642 -41.07 61.90 38.65
C CYS A 642 -41.76 62.48 37.41
N SER A 643 -42.77 61.79 36.85
CA SER A 643 -44.03 62.41 36.40
C SER A 643 -45.08 61.38 36.00
N SER A 644 -46.20 61.47 36.70
CA SER A 644 -47.48 60.81 36.46
C SER A 644 -48.05 60.95 35.04
N CYS A 645 -48.62 59.87 34.50
CA CYS A 645 -49.81 59.88 33.64
C CYS A 645 -50.54 58.52 33.68
N LEU A 646 -51.71 58.52 34.35
CA LEU A 646 -52.78 57.51 34.39
C LEU A 646 -52.40 56.03 34.61
#